data_AF-A0AA43F1R6-F1
#
_entry.id   AF-A0AA43F1R6-F1
#
_cell.length_a   1.000
_cell.length_b   1.000
_cell.length_c   1.000
_cell.angle_alpha   90.00
_cell.angle_beta   90.00
_cell.angle_gamma   90.00
#
_symmetry.space_group_name_H-M   'P 1'
#
loop_
_entity.id
_entity.type
_entity.pdbx_description
1 polymer ?
#
loop_
_entity_poly.entity_id
_entity_poly.type
_entity_poly.pdbx_seq_one_letter_code
_entity_poly.pdbx_strand_id
1 'polypeptide(L)'
;MNPTAIYSKTGKGVQEASGKTSFLSRGDRAILAAIDGKMTVQQLGAKFDRAGDDKFIAVLRKMDADGFIREVSPGTVQRGAANAPRSVPTKPPGGGGGGEDLDFTQIFSAPPKMERPSVAPKVDRPSDPMAAARQEAEMRARQEREAKARAEAAAKQTSDAAQRERLDAEARAKAAREATMAAAAVGKTRAQIEAEQRAEQEGKMKAEMAARAAAEMAARAQSEAARAKEEAARVAAERQVRDKALSAERVRFEAAERARREAEELRRKLEDERRAREEAERRAREEADRTRREAEERARREEEERRAREEAEALRQKLEEERRAREEAERRAEEERQRREQERAEEERRLREEYARQEAEIRAREAEERKEAEEHQRQIRLAREAEDKKRRDADARKKKEEEARRWEAEQARRSSDEGYRQRAEQEDRERAAREAEEAAERAEAERRAAEAADQLAGSLLAELDSFSQRQEEEHKELAEQEKRERAAAEQRAREEQERQARAEEERRARKAEEKRQREAEERRKAEEEAQRKLEEEQRLKEEAIAREQKAREEEARRRARGDSGPADANLGGDDSEGRRLSPEARKALRAREREVARARNRGDIASGKAAAAHRRKAPSNLGKSIALLLVFSLILGAGAANLVPLDASEYERAASTATGLPVKVRAARLRVLTGVEIVLERVTVGDVLKAAEVRMVPELGALLGTQKAYSSVTLVNAELKQSALGGALLSGMQQGPLRVARVVTSGLKLDGPVALPAFDIEASMGAGGRASIVKLSGERLNGLITPRDKVVGFDVTMATFTLPFAPKLTIVEFGMKGSADAEGMTVASFDGRLLEGTVVGSARVQWGQSWDLQGQIQGRTMNAAVFAPQLVAEGRFDGRGRFTMAGAELAKLLESLRLDGTFTVTKGALGAFDLSRALQASSAQASGRTPFTELQGSASYAGGALALRELRLSSGLLRGAGTLDVDPKGALSGRVNAELRNLRGTYYIGGTLNDPQLRR
;
A
#
# COMPACT_ATOMS: atom_id res chain seq x y z
N MET A 1 -11.48 20.39 -27.12
CA MET A 1 -12.58 19.94 -26.24
C MET A 1 -12.04 18.81 -25.37
N ASN A 2 -12.16 18.92 -24.06
CA ASN A 2 -11.53 18.01 -23.10
C ASN A 2 -12.50 16.87 -22.74
N PRO A 3 -12.12 15.57 -22.82
CA PRO A 3 -13.01 14.46 -22.48
C PRO A 3 -13.47 14.45 -21.00
N THR A 4 -12.69 15.07 -20.11
CA THR A 4 -12.99 15.19 -18.67
C THR A 4 -13.78 16.45 -18.30
N ALA A 5 -14.00 17.38 -19.24
CA ALA A 5 -14.75 18.60 -18.97
C ALA A 5 -16.25 18.31 -18.80
N ILE A 6 -16.90 19.14 -17.97
CA ILE A 6 -18.34 19.13 -17.73
C ILE A 6 -18.92 20.35 -18.47
N TYR A 7 -20.00 20.15 -19.23
CA TYR A 7 -20.69 21.22 -19.94
C TYR A 7 -22.08 21.46 -19.35
N SER A 8 -22.54 22.70 -19.36
CA SER A 8 -23.90 23.10 -18.96
C SER A 8 -24.64 23.73 -20.13
N LYS A 9 -25.98 23.54 -20.18
CA LYS A 9 -26.83 24.26 -21.14
C LYS A 9 -26.81 25.76 -20.87
N THR A 10 -26.70 26.58 -21.91
CA THR A 10 -26.94 28.03 -21.85
C THR A 10 -28.44 28.32 -21.91
N GLY A 11 -28.86 29.58 -21.77
CA GLY A 11 -30.26 29.98 -22.01
C GLY A 11 -30.77 29.60 -23.41
N LYS A 12 -29.91 29.74 -24.43
CA LYS A 12 -30.17 29.29 -25.81
C LYS A 12 -30.31 27.76 -25.87
N GLY A 13 -29.43 27.04 -25.17
CA GLY A 13 -29.49 25.58 -25.06
C GLY A 13 -30.76 25.05 -24.38
N VAL A 14 -31.28 25.76 -23.37
CA VAL A 14 -32.53 25.39 -22.70
C VAL A 14 -33.75 25.59 -23.62
N GLN A 15 -33.78 26.66 -24.42
CA GLN A 15 -34.87 26.90 -25.39
C GLN A 15 -34.91 25.84 -26.50
N GLU A 16 -33.75 25.47 -27.06
CA GLU A 16 -33.64 24.45 -28.09
C GLU A 16 -33.92 23.04 -27.54
N ALA A 17 -33.42 22.70 -26.35
CA ALA A 17 -33.75 21.43 -25.68
C ALA A 17 -35.25 21.34 -25.32
N SER A 18 -35.90 22.47 -25.00
CA SER A 18 -37.34 22.58 -24.79
C SER A 18 -38.17 22.54 -26.10
N GLY A 19 -37.52 22.46 -27.27
CA GLY A 19 -38.20 22.46 -28.57
C GLY A 19 -38.88 23.78 -28.95
N LYS A 20 -38.56 24.90 -28.26
CA LYS A 20 -39.10 26.24 -28.57
C LYS A 20 -38.43 26.88 -29.78
N THR A 21 -37.32 26.31 -30.23
CA THR A 21 -36.58 26.67 -31.45
C THR A 21 -36.20 25.39 -32.22
N SER A 22 -35.78 25.54 -33.47
CA SER A 22 -35.50 24.44 -34.40
C SER A 22 -34.15 24.54 -35.09
N PHE A 23 -33.10 24.90 -34.34
CA PHE A 23 -31.75 25.06 -34.88
C PHE A 23 -30.89 23.79 -34.85
N LEU A 24 -31.27 22.77 -34.06
CA LEU A 24 -30.55 21.50 -33.95
C LEU A 24 -31.36 20.32 -34.49
N SER A 25 -30.67 19.30 -35.02
CA SER A 25 -31.33 18.09 -35.48
C SER A 25 -31.96 17.31 -34.32
N ARG A 26 -32.88 16.38 -34.62
CA ARG A 26 -33.53 15.54 -33.60
C ARG A 26 -32.53 14.72 -32.76
N GLY A 27 -31.39 14.32 -33.35
CA GLY A 27 -30.31 13.63 -32.63
C GLY A 27 -29.49 14.59 -31.76
N ASP A 28 -29.10 15.74 -32.31
CA ASP A 28 -28.33 16.76 -31.59
C ASP A 28 -29.11 17.31 -30.39
N ARG A 29 -30.42 17.52 -30.55
CA ARG A 29 -31.31 17.94 -29.46
C ARG A 29 -31.40 16.90 -28.34
N ALA A 30 -31.34 15.60 -28.65
CA ALA A 30 -31.30 14.55 -27.64
C ALA A 30 -29.99 14.57 -26.83
N ILE A 31 -28.86 14.81 -27.50
CA ILE A 31 -27.55 15.03 -26.83
C ILE A 31 -27.62 16.26 -25.94
N LEU A 32 -28.10 17.40 -26.46
CA LEU A 32 -28.25 18.65 -25.70
C LEU A 32 -29.22 18.50 -24.50
N ALA A 33 -30.30 17.73 -24.63
CA ALA A 33 -31.21 17.43 -23.54
C ALA A 33 -30.50 16.68 -22.39
N ALA A 34 -29.60 15.75 -22.71
CA ALA A 34 -28.84 14.96 -21.74
C ALA A 34 -27.68 15.72 -21.03
N ILE A 35 -27.27 16.89 -21.52
CA ILE A 35 -26.22 17.73 -20.90
C ILE A 35 -26.76 18.41 -19.63
N ASP A 36 -26.46 17.87 -18.45
CA ASP A 36 -27.08 18.26 -17.17
C ASP A 36 -26.20 19.15 -16.26
N GLY A 37 -24.96 19.46 -16.66
CA GLY A 37 -24.00 20.16 -15.82
C GLY A 37 -23.33 19.30 -14.74
N LYS A 38 -23.43 17.97 -14.83
CA LYS A 38 -22.79 17.02 -13.91
C LYS A 38 -22.00 15.93 -14.65
N MET A 39 -22.49 15.48 -15.80
CA MET A 39 -21.81 14.47 -16.62
C MET A 39 -20.60 15.07 -17.37
N THR A 40 -19.49 14.34 -17.39
CA THR A 40 -18.34 14.62 -18.26
C THR A 40 -18.63 14.26 -19.73
N VAL A 41 -17.89 14.84 -20.68
CA VAL A 41 -18.01 14.50 -22.12
C VAL A 41 -17.86 12.99 -22.37
N GLN A 42 -16.94 12.31 -21.68
CA GLN A 42 -16.75 10.86 -21.81
C GLN A 42 -17.98 10.05 -21.31
N GLN A 43 -18.56 10.43 -20.17
CA GLN A 43 -19.78 9.79 -19.64
C GLN A 43 -21.00 10.09 -20.51
N LEU A 44 -21.09 11.28 -21.08
CA LEU A 44 -22.15 11.64 -22.02
C LEU A 44 -22.05 10.82 -23.32
N GLY A 45 -20.84 10.63 -23.85
CA GLY A 45 -20.61 9.76 -25.00
C GLY A 45 -20.99 8.30 -24.73
N ALA A 46 -20.66 7.79 -23.54
CA ALA A 46 -21.06 6.44 -23.12
C ALA A 46 -22.58 6.25 -23.01
N LYS A 47 -23.35 7.31 -22.71
CA LYS A 47 -24.82 7.28 -22.65
C LYS A 47 -25.50 7.19 -24.03
N PHE A 48 -24.75 7.39 -25.12
CA PHE A 48 -25.23 7.32 -26.51
C PHE A 48 -24.45 6.31 -27.36
N ASP A 49 -23.72 5.38 -26.73
CA ASP A 49 -22.83 4.39 -27.38
C ASP A 49 -21.80 5.01 -28.35
N ARG A 50 -21.37 6.24 -28.05
CA ARG A 50 -20.45 7.08 -28.85
C ARG A 50 -19.26 7.59 -28.04
N ALA A 51 -18.83 6.83 -27.03
CA ALA A 51 -17.66 7.15 -26.22
C ALA A 51 -16.38 7.13 -27.06
N GLY A 52 -15.93 8.30 -27.52
CA GLY A 52 -14.75 8.47 -28.37
C GLY A 52 -15.03 8.61 -29.87
N ASP A 53 -16.30 8.74 -30.30
CA ASP A 53 -16.63 9.05 -31.70
C ASP A 53 -16.29 10.52 -32.03
N ASP A 54 -15.37 10.74 -32.98
CA ASP A 54 -15.00 12.07 -33.46
C ASP A 54 -16.20 12.88 -33.96
N LYS A 55 -17.25 12.24 -34.49
CA LYS A 55 -18.48 12.92 -34.94
C LYS A 55 -19.27 13.46 -33.75
N PHE A 56 -19.35 12.71 -32.65
CA PHE A 56 -19.95 13.17 -31.40
C PHE A 56 -19.18 14.35 -30.79
N ILE A 57 -17.84 14.29 -30.82
CA ILE A 57 -16.98 15.40 -30.38
C ILE A 57 -17.13 16.63 -31.29
N ALA A 58 -17.28 16.44 -32.61
CA ALA A 58 -17.54 17.54 -33.55
C ALA A 58 -18.91 18.22 -33.32
N VAL A 59 -19.96 17.42 -33.05
CA VAL A 59 -21.29 17.93 -32.68
C VAL A 59 -21.23 18.77 -31.40
N LEU A 60 -20.54 18.29 -30.36
CA LEU A 60 -20.38 19.06 -29.12
C LEU A 60 -19.58 20.36 -29.33
N ARG A 61 -18.49 20.34 -30.11
CA ARG A 61 -17.76 21.58 -30.48
C ARG A 61 -18.65 22.57 -31.22
N LYS A 62 -19.53 22.09 -32.10
CA LYS A 62 -20.51 22.95 -32.79
C LYS A 62 -21.52 23.54 -31.80
N MET A 63 -22.05 22.77 -30.85
CA MET A 63 -22.96 23.28 -29.82
C MET A 63 -22.33 24.35 -28.92
N ASP A 64 -21.02 24.24 -28.65
CA ASP A 64 -20.24 25.20 -27.86
C ASP A 64 -20.01 26.49 -28.67
N ALA A 65 -19.58 26.38 -29.92
CA ALA A 65 -19.40 27.51 -30.84
C ALA A 65 -20.71 28.24 -31.19
N ASP A 66 -21.81 27.51 -31.38
CA ASP A 66 -23.15 28.07 -31.58
C ASP A 66 -23.77 28.59 -30.26
N GLY A 67 -23.10 28.43 -29.11
CA GLY A 67 -23.50 28.98 -27.82
C GLY A 67 -24.70 28.29 -27.16
N PHE A 68 -25.00 27.03 -27.50
CA PHE A 68 -26.02 26.21 -26.82
C PHE A 68 -25.51 25.58 -25.51
N ILE A 69 -24.20 25.33 -25.42
CA ILE A 69 -23.54 24.86 -24.20
C ILE A 69 -22.39 25.78 -23.80
N ARG A 70 -21.88 25.60 -22.59
CA ARG A 70 -20.66 26.24 -22.08
C ARG A 70 -19.91 25.28 -21.16
N GLU A 71 -18.58 25.31 -21.20
CA GLU A 71 -17.76 24.57 -20.25
C GLU A 71 -17.93 25.11 -18.82
N VAL A 72 -17.93 24.21 -17.84
CA VAL A 72 -17.94 24.52 -16.41
C VAL A 72 -16.78 23.77 -15.76
N SER A 73 -15.57 24.32 -15.91
CA SER A 73 -14.39 23.80 -15.22
C SER A 73 -14.59 23.95 -13.69
N PRO A 74 -14.35 22.92 -12.87
CA PRO A 74 -14.56 22.98 -11.43
C PRO A 74 -13.49 23.85 -10.76
N GLY A 75 -13.86 25.11 -10.45
CA GLY A 75 -12.99 26.12 -9.85
C GLY A 75 -13.50 26.64 -8.50
N THR A 76 -12.55 27.01 -7.66
CA THR A 76 -12.69 27.73 -6.38
C THR A 76 -13.79 28.81 -6.37
N VAL A 77 -14.76 28.69 -5.46
CA VAL A 77 -15.83 29.69 -5.29
C VAL A 77 -15.40 30.79 -4.31
N GLN A 78 -14.83 31.87 -4.85
CA GLN A 78 -14.63 33.13 -4.14
C GLN A 78 -16.00 33.77 -3.81
N ARG A 79 -16.20 34.29 -2.59
CA ARG A 79 -17.37 35.12 -2.27
C ARG A 79 -17.12 36.55 -2.75
N GLY A 80 -18.08 37.14 -3.46
CA GLY A 80 -17.89 38.40 -4.19
C GLY A 80 -17.93 39.68 -3.34
N ALA A 81 -17.38 40.75 -3.92
CA ALA A 81 -17.53 42.15 -3.54
C ALA A 81 -17.67 43.00 -4.82
N ALA A 82 -18.18 44.24 -4.71
CA ALA A 82 -18.59 45.05 -5.86
C ALA A 82 -17.75 46.34 -6.05
N ASN A 83 -17.97 46.97 -7.21
CA ASN A 83 -17.46 48.28 -7.68
C ASN A 83 -16.00 48.36 -8.19
N ALA A 84 -15.79 49.34 -9.06
CA ALA A 84 -14.62 49.59 -9.94
C ALA A 84 -14.14 51.07 -9.71
N PRO A 85 -13.16 51.69 -10.44
CA PRO A 85 -12.60 51.31 -11.75
C PRO A 85 -11.08 51.53 -12.05
N ARG A 86 -10.65 50.87 -13.14
CA ARG A 86 -9.62 51.20 -14.16
C ARG A 86 -8.46 52.22 -13.91
N SER A 87 -7.24 51.65 -13.87
CA SER A 87 -6.06 51.91 -14.74
C SER A 87 -5.31 53.26 -14.82
N VAL A 88 -3.99 53.22 -14.52
CA VAL A 88 -2.88 53.76 -15.35
C VAL A 88 -1.61 52.90 -15.12
N PRO A 89 -0.78 52.54 -16.14
CA PRO A 89 0.53 51.91 -15.97
C PRO A 89 1.71 52.89 -16.17
N THR A 90 2.88 52.62 -15.58
CA THR A 90 4.11 53.41 -15.81
C THR A 90 5.35 52.56 -16.12
N LYS A 91 6.25 53.17 -16.91
CA LYS A 91 7.32 52.59 -17.75
C LYS A 91 8.69 52.52 -17.04
N PRO A 92 9.57 51.55 -17.38
CA PRO A 92 10.98 51.52 -16.96
C PRO A 92 11.96 52.14 -18.00
N PRO A 93 13.18 52.54 -17.58
CA PRO A 93 14.39 52.56 -18.42
C PRO A 93 15.18 51.23 -18.27
N GLY A 94 15.99 50.72 -19.22
CA GLY A 94 16.43 51.23 -20.53
C GLY A 94 17.86 51.83 -20.47
N GLY A 95 18.83 51.44 -21.30
CA GLY A 95 18.88 50.36 -22.32
C GLY A 95 20.08 50.52 -23.29
N GLY A 96 20.60 49.42 -23.85
CA GLY A 96 21.79 49.39 -24.75
C GLY A 96 23.14 49.44 -24.01
N GLY A 97 24.26 48.87 -24.48
CA GLY A 97 24.51 48.10 -25.71
C GLY A 97 24.71 48.97 -26.97
N GLY A 98 25.83 48.91 -27.70
CA GLY A 98 27.10 48.19 -27.48
C GLY A 98 27.99 48.27 -28.75
N GLY A 99 29.30 48.03 -28.65
CA GLY A 99 30.20 48.01 -29.82
C GLY A 99 31.70 47.93 -29.53
N GLU A 100 32.32 46.91 -30.14
CA GLU A 100 33.64 46.89 -30.82
C GLU A 100 34.99 47.06 -30.04
N ASP A 101 35.85 46.06 -30.29
CA ASP A 101 37.30 46.05 -30.54
C ASP A 101 38.42 46.23 -29.46
N LEU A 102 39.16 45.12 -29.32
CA LEU A 102 40.63 44.93 -29.48
C LEU A 102 41.65 45.55 -28.48
N ASP A 103 42.25 44.64 -27.70
CA ASP A 103 43.69 44.38 -27.51
C ASP A 103 44.76 45.51 -27.50
N PHE A 104 45.44 45.58 -26.34
CA PHE A 104 46.88 45.85 -26.11
C PHE A 104 47.54 47.23 -26.38
N THR A 105 48.64 47.43 -25.63
CA THR A 105 49.68 48.49 -25.71
C THR A 105 49.30 49.94 -25.33
N GLN A 106 50.22 50.82 -24.91
CA GLN A 106 51.30 50.71 -23.89
C GLN A 106 51.92 52.13 -23.67
N ILE A 107 52.61 52.34 -22.53
CA ILE A 107 53.64 53.38 -22.29
C ILE A 107 53.16 54.86 -22.24
N PHE A 108 53.81 55.66 -21.37
CA PHE A 108 54.45 56.99 -21.58
C PHE A 108 54.49 57.77 -20.24
N SER A 109 55.59 58.39 -19.77
CA SER A 109 57.03 58.25 -20.07
C SER A 109 57.89 58.97 -19.00
N ALA A 110 59.22 58.76 -19.03
CA ALA A 110 60.23 59.51 -18.28
C ALA A 110 60.74 60.74 -19.12
N PRO A 111 61.91 61.43 -18.90
CA PRO A 111 62.99 61.35 -17.88
C PRO A 111 63.46 62.79 -17.44
N PRO A 112 64.77 63.21 -17.29
CA PRO A 112 66.03 62.59 -16.80
C PRO A 112 66.88 63.45 -15.78
N LYS A 113 67.99 62.87 -15.26
CA LYS A 113 69.38 63.45 -15.12
C LYS A 113 69.94 64.07 -13.79
N MET A 114 71.00 63.42 -13.24
CA MET A 114 72.17 63.92 -12.44
C MET A 114 71.91 64.58 -11.05
N GLU A 115 72.83 64.69 -10.07
CA GLU A 115 74.30 64.92 -10.03
C GLU A 115 75.08 64.21 -8.86
N ARG A 116 76.39 64.48 -8.74
CA ARG A 116 77.33 64.16 -7.63
C ARG A 116 78.43 65.26 -7.48
N PRO A 117 78.92 65.54 -6.26
CA PRO A 117 80.33 65.89 -5.98
C PRO A 117 81.18 64.60 -5.71
N SER A 118 82.51 64.52 -5.63
CA SER A 118 83.71 65.37 -5.94
C SER A 118 84.96 64.41 -5.85
N VAL A 119 86.25 64.73 -5.99
CA VAL A 119 87.03 65.99 -6.15
C VAL A 119 88.01 65.89 -7.35
N ALA A 120 89.34 65.75 -7.14
CA ALA A 120 90.43 65.82 -8.14
C ALA A 120 91.77 65.30 -7.55
N PRO A 121 92.94 65.19 -8.27
CA PRO A 121 93.34 65.50 -9.68
C PRO A 121 94.02 64.26 -10.39
N LYS A 122 94.89 64.16 -11.43
CA LYS A 122 95.47 64.85 -12.66
C LYS A 122 96.31 63.75 -13.44
N VAL A 123 97.18 63.91 -14.46
CA VAL A 123 97.23 64.50 -15.85
C VAL A 123 98.69 64.35 -16.39
N ASP A 124 99.05 63.97 -17.63
CA ASP A 124 98.32 63.25 -18.71
C ASP A 124 99.23 62.45 -19.72
N ARG A 125 99.87 63.07 -20.75
CA ARG A 125 100.26 62.36 -22.04
C ARG A 125 101.59 62.76 -22.77
N PRO A 126 102.00 62.10 -23.89
CA PRO A 126 103.39 62.11 -24.45
C PRO A 126 103.59 62.56 -25.96
N SER A 127 104.85 62.39 -26.44
CA SER A 127 105.37 62.13 -27.83
C SER A 127 105.36 63.19 -28.97
N ASP A 128 106.48 63.30 -29.74
CA ASP A 128 106.53 63.35 -31.24
C ASP A 128 107.97 63.30 -31.88
N PRO A 129 108.15 63.10 -33.22
CA PRO A 129 109.44 62.90 -33.96
C PRO A 129 109.74 63.92 -35.10
N MET A 130 110.86 63.77 -35.88
CA MET A 130 110.89 63.75 -37.38
C MET A 130 112.31 63.63 -38.04
N ALA A 131 112.32 63.30 -39.35
CA ALA A 131 113.28 63.69 -40.43
C ALA A 131 114.77 63.27 -40.30
N ALA A 132 115.34 62.31 -41.06
CA ALA A 132 114.97 61.63 -42.32
C ALA A 132 115.13 62.45 -43.63
N ALA A 133 116.37 62.67 -44.09
CA ALA A 133 116.68 63.19 -45.44
C ALA A 133 118.08 62.80 -45.95
N ARG A 134 119.13 62.85 -45.10
CA ARG A 134 120.51 62.41 -45.46
C ARG A 134 120.66 60.88 -45.49
N GLN A 135 119.60 60.17 -45.88
CA GLN A 135 119.39 58.72 -45.70
C GLN A 135 119.39 57.94 -47.04
N GLU A 136 119.88 58.50 -48.15
CA GLU A 136 119.67 57.85 -49.46
C GLU A 136 120.95 57.44 -50.21
N ALA A 137 121.93 58.32 -50.37
CA ALA A 137 123.14 58.02 -51.16
C ALA A 137 124.08 57.03 -50.45
N GLU A 138 124.51 57.32 -49.22
CA GLU A 138 125.30 56.40 -48.39
C GLU A 138 124.54 55.08 -48.13
N MET A 139 123.21 55.17 -48.08
CA MET A 139 122.35 54.01 -47.90
C MET A 139 122.46 52.99 -49.04
N ARG A 140 122.79 53.32 -50.29
CA ARG A 140 122.86 52.27 -51.35
C ARG A 140 124.07 51.34 -51.22
N ALA A 141 125.26 51.89 -50.97
CA ALA A 141 126.45 51.07 -50.72
C ALA A 141 126.37 50.31 -49.38
N ARG A 142 125.69 50.90 -48.38
CA ARG A 142 125.39 50.22 -47.12
C ARG A 142 124.31 49.15 -47.30
N GLN A 143 123.28 49.39 -48.13
CA GLN A 143 122.13 48.52 -48.39
C GLN A 143 122.53 47.17 -48.95
N GLU A 144 123.59 47.01 -49.73
CA GLU A 144 123.93 45.67 -50.25
C GLU A 144 124.59 44.79 -49.18
N ARG A 145 125.47 45.37 -48.36
CA ARG A 145 126.07 44.67 -47.20
C ARG A 145 125.06 44.49 -46.07
N GLU A 146 124.21 45.49 -45.84
CA GLU A 146 123.05 45.37 -44.96
C GLU A 146 122.00 44.43 -45.53
N ALA A 147 121.80 44.25 -46.83
CA ALA A 147 120.79 43.31 -47.35
C ALA A 147 121.17 41.88 -46.98
N LYS A 148 122.46 41.53 -47.06
CA LYS A 148 122.94 40.21 -46.63
C LYS A 148 122.91 40.05 -45.11
N ALA A 149 123.35 41.06 -44.35
CA ALA A 149 123.30 41.04 -42.89
C ALA A 149 121.85 41.08 -42.33
N ARG A 150 120.95 41.84 -42.96
CA ARG A 150 119.52 41.91 -42.65
C ARG A 150 118.76 40.68 -43.15
N ALA A 151 119.20 39.99 -44.20
CA ALA A 151 118.60 38.69 -44.54
C ALA A 151 118.85 37.66 -43.42
N GLU A 152 120.08 37.59 -42.91
CA GLU A 152 120.42 36.68 -41.80
C GLU A 152 119.82 37.15 -40.46
N ALA A 153 119.81 38.46 -40.19
CA ALA A 153 119.19 39.03 -38.99
C ALA A 153 117.65 38.98 -39.04
N ALA A 154 117.02 39.10 -40.21
CA ALA A 154 115.57 38.93 -40.38
C ALA A 154 115.17 37.46 -40.32
N ALA A 155 116.01 36.52 -40.76
CA ALA A 155 115.77 35.09 -40.52
C ALA A 155 115.78 34.78 -39.00
N LYS A 156 116.65 35.44 -38.22
CA LYS A 156 116.67 35.33 -36.75
C LYS A 156 115.50 36.08 -36.11
N GLN A 157 115.21 37.32 -36.50
CA GLN A 157 114.06 38.07 -35.97
C GLN A 157 112.70 37.46 -36.33
N THR A 158 112.53 36.81 -37.50
CA THR A 158 111.28 36.12 -37.86
C THR A 158 111.12 34.79 -37.13
N SER A 159 112.22 34.09 -36.79
CA SER A 159 112.15 32.91 -35.92
C SER A 159 111.89 33.30 -34.46
N ASP A 160 112.57 34.32 -33.91
CA ASP A 160 112.29 34.87 -32.58
C ASP A 160 110.87 35.43 -32.46
N ALA A 161 110.38 36.16 -33.48
CA ALA A 161 109.01 36.67 -33.52
C ALA A 161 107.98 35.54 -33.64
N ALA A 162 108.20 34.54 -34.51
CA ALA A 162 107.32 33.39 -34.62
C ALA A 162 107.35 32.51 -33.35
N GLN A 163 108.45 32.46 -32.61
CA GLN A 163 108.49 31.82 -31.29
C GLN A 163 107.72 32.63 -30.25
N ARG A 164 107.85 33.97 -30.21
CA ARG A 164 107.05 34.83 -29.31
C ARG A 164 105.56 34.77 -29.62
N GLU A 165 105.17 34.85 -30.89
CA GLU A 165 103.78 34.75 -31.32
C GLU A 165 103.20 33.36 -31.02
N ARG A 166 103.98 32.28 -31.18
CA ARG A 166 103.59 30.93 -30.73
C ARG A 166 103.44 30.84 -29.21
N LEU A 167 104.32 31.46 -28.43
CA LEU A 167 104.23 31.48 -26.96
C LEU A 167 103.03 32.30 -26.47
N ASP A 168 102.75 33.45 -27.07
CA ASP A 168 101.55 34.25 -26.78
C ASP A 168 100.27 33.55 -27.25
N ALA A 169 100.29 32.86 -28.39
CA ALA A 169 99.17 32.04 -28.86
C ALA A 169 98.95 30.82 -27.95
N GLU A 170 100.00 30.17 -27.46
CA GLU A 170 99.89 29.08 -26.48
C GLU A 170 99.40 29.59 -25.11
N ALA A 171 99.87 30.76 -24.66
CA ALA A 171 99.39 31.39 -23.43
C ALA A 171 97.91 31.77 -23.53
N ARG A 172 97.47 32.37 -24.65
CA ARG A 172 96.06 32.67 -24.92
C ARG A 172 95.23 31.39 -25.07
N ALA A 173 95.77 30.33 -25.69
CA ALA A 173 95.11 29.03 -25.77
C ALA A 173 95.00 28.35 -24.39
N LYS A 174 96.00 28.49 -23.51
CA LYS A 174 95.92 28.07 -22.10
C LYS A 174 94.84 28.85 -21.36
N ALA A 175 94.86 30.18 -21.40
CA ALA A 175 93.85 31.02 -20.74
C ALA A 175 92.42 30.74 -21.25
N ALA A 176 92.23 30.51 -22.55
CA ALA A 176 90.95 30.13 -23.13
C ALA A 176 90.52 28.70 -22.71
N ARG A 177 91.45 27.74 -22.60
CA ARG A 177 91.18 26.39 -22.07
C ARG A 177 90.87 26.41 -20.58
N GLU A 178 91.51 27.28 -19.81
CA GLU A 178 91.27 27.47 -18.38
C GLU A 178 89.92 28.12 -18.12
N ALA A 179 89.55 29.17 -18.87
CA ALA A 179 88.23 29.79 -18.81
C ALA A 179 87.10 28.84 -19.23
N THR A 180 87.31 28.03 -20.28
CA THR A 180 86.32 27.02 -20.70
C THR A 180 86.24 25.82 -19.76
N MET A 181 87.34 25.41 -19.13
CA MET A 181 87.30 24.39 -18.06
C MET A 181 86.66 24.92 -16.79
N ALA A 182 86.84 26.20 -16.43
CA ALA A 182 86.13 26.83 -15.32
C ALA A 182 84.61 26.88 -15.58
N ALA A 183 84.19 27.29 -16.78
CA ALA A 183 82.77 27.25 -17.18
C ALA A 183 82.20 25.82 -17.17
N ALA A 184 82.95 24.83 -17.67
CA ALA A 184 82.55 23.43 -17.64
C ALA A 184 82.49 22.83 -16.21
N ALA A 185 83.36 23.29 -15.30
CA ALA A 185 83.34 22.89 -13.89
C ALA A 185 82.10 23.43 -13.15
N VAL A 186 81.76 24.71 -13.33
CA VAL A 186 80.54 25.32 -12.78
C VAL A 186 79.28 24.65 -13.34
N GLY A 187 79.27 24.33 -14.64
CA GLY A 187 78.18 23.58 -15.26
C GLY A 187 78.01 22.17 -14.66
N LYS A 188 79.11 21.42 -14.48
CA LYS A 188 79.08 20.08 -13.87
C LYS A 188 78.63 20.10 -12.40
N THR A 189 79.17 21.01 -11.59
CA THR A 189 78.77 21.11 -10.16
C THR A 189 77.30 21.48 -10.00
N ARG A 190 76.76 22.40 -10.82
CA ARG A 190 75.33 22.74 -10.79
C ARG A 190 74.45 21.55 -11.20
N ALA A 191 74.82 20.83 -12.26
CA ALA A 191 74.09 19.64 -12.70
C ALA A 191 74.18 18.48 -11.68
N GLN A 192 75.32 18.30 -10.99
CA GLN A 192 75.47 17.31 -9.93
C GLN A 192 74.60 17.66 -8.72
N ILE A 193 74.62 18.91 -8.23
CA ILE A 193 73.78 19.33 -7.10
C ILE A 193 72.29 19.15 -7.40
N GLU A 194 71.84 19.48 -8.62
CA GLU A 194 70.42 19.33 -8.98
C GLU A 194 70.01 17.85 -9.18
N ALA A 195 70.90 17.02 -9.71
CA ALA A 195 70.68 15.56 -9.79
C ALA A 195 70.71 14.90 -8.40
N GLU A 196 71.61 15.33 -7.51
CA GLU A 196 71.74 14.87 -6.14
C GLU A 196 70.52 15.26 -5.30
N GLN A 197 70.01 16.49 -5.42
CA GLN A 197 68.75 16.89 -4.75
C GLN A 197 67.54 16.11 -5.27
N ARG A 198 67.46 15.78 -6.56
CA ARG A 198 66.39 14.93 -7.10
C ARG A 198 66.52 13.47 -6.63
N ALA A 199 67.74 12.93 -6.60
CA ALA A 199 68.02 11.60 -6.04
C ALA A 199 67.75 11.54 -4.53
N GLU A 200 68.02 12.61 -3.79
CA GLU A 200 67.73 12.70 -2.36
C GLU A 200 66.23 12.87 -2.09
N GLN A 201 65.47 13.60 -2.93
CA GLN A 201 64.01 13.69 -2.82
C GLN A 201 63.30 12.39 -3.24
N GLU A 202 63.72 11.74 -4.33
CA GLU A 202 63.25 10.38 -4.64
C GLU A 202 63.65 9.38 -3.58
N GLY A 203 64.86 9.49 -3.04
CA GLY A 203 65.37 8.68 -1.92
C GLY A 203 64.51 8.87 -0.67
N LYS A 204 64.19 10.12 -0.31
CA LYS A 204 63.31 10.47 0.82
C LYS A 204 61.87 9.99 0.59
N MET A 205 61.30 10.15 -0.60
CA MET A 205 59.95 9.63 -0.88
C MET A 205 59.90 8.09 -0.92
N LYS A 206 60.90 7.42 -1.50
CA LYS A 206 61.02 5.95 -1.47
C LYS A 206 61.27 5.44 -0.06
N ALA A 207 62.09 6.13 0.74
CA ALA A 207 62.31 5.82 2.15
C ALA A 207 61.08 6.09 3.01
N GLU A 208 60.30 7.16 2.78
CA GLU A 208 59.06 7.41 3.50
C GLU A 208 57.98 6.40 3.11
N MET A 209 57.83 6.05 1.84
CA MET A 209 56.89 5.01 1.40
C MET A 209 57.30 3.63 1.92
N ALA A 210 58.61 3.31 1.93
CA ALA A 210 59.13 2.09 2.55
C ALA A 210 58.95 2.10 4.08
N ALA A 211 59.13 3.25 4.75
CA ALA A 211 58.91 3.40 6.18
C ALA A 211 57.43 3.32 6.55
N ARG A 212 56.52 3.87 5.73
CA ARG A 212 55.06 3.71 5.88
C ARG A 212 54.64 2.26 5.65
N ALA A 213 55.15 1.60 4.61
CA ALA A 213 54.89 0.17 4.37
C ALA A 213 55.46 -0.72 5.49
N ALA A 214 56.67 -0.43 5.98
CA ALA A 214 57.28 -1.13 7.10
C ALA A 214 56.56 -0.84 8.43
N ALA A 215 56.08 0.38 8.65
CA ALA A 215 55.27 0.75 9.81
C ALA A 215 53.87 0.12 9.75
N GLU A 216 53.26 -0.02 8.56
CA GLU A 216 52.00 -0.72 8.39
C GLU A 216 52.17 -2.24 8.59
N MET A 217 53.24 -2.82 8.03
CA MET A 217 53.62 -4.21 8.29
C MET A 217 53.93 -4.44 9.77
N ALA A 218 54.62 -3.51 10.44
CA ALA A 218 54.89 -3.57 11.87
C ALA A 218 53.63 -3.37 12.71
N ALA A 219 52.68 -2.52 12.29
CA ALA A 219 51.40 -2.34 12.98
C ALA A 219 50.49 -3.56 12.81
N ARG A 220 50.46 -4.16 11.61
CA ARG A 220 49.79 -5.45 11.35
C ARG A 220 50.42 -6.56 12.20
N ALA A 221 51.75 -6.71 12.16
CA ALA A 221 52.47 -7.68 12.98
C ALA A 221 52.35 -7.41 14.49
N GLN A 222 52.25 -6.16 14.95
CA GLN A 222 51.93 -5.83 16.34
C GLN A 222 50.49 -6.17 16.70
N SER A 223 49.53 -5.99 15.78
CA SER A 223 48.13 -6.39 16.00
C SER A 223 47.95 -7.91 16.01
N GLU A 224 48.70 -8.63 15.17
CA GLU A 224 48.73 -10.09 15.14
C GLU A 224 49.50 -10.66 16.33
N ALA A 225 50.61 -10.05 16.74
CA ALA A 225 51.32 -10.39 17.97
C ALA A 225 50.54 -10.00 19.24
N ALA A 226 49.70 -8.96 19.19
CA ALA A 226 48.77 -8.62 20.29
C ALA A 226 47.65 -9.66 20.39
N ARG A 227 47.02 -10.03 19.26
CA ARG A 227 46.02 -11.11 19.21
C ARG A 227 46.61 -12.46 19.61
N ALA A 228 47.79 -12.81 19.12
CA ALA A 228 48.50 -14.03 19.52
C ALA A 228 48.93 -14.00 20.98
N LYS A 229 49.25 -12.83 21.57
CA LYS A 229 49.47 -12.68 23.01
C LYS A 229 48.18 -12.75 23.82
N GLU A 230 47.07 -12.22 23.33
CA GLU A 230 45.76 -12.31 23.97
C GLU A 230 45.23 -13.75 23.94
N GLU A 231 45.34 -14.42 22.81
CA GLU A 231 45.00 -15.83 22.63
C GLU A 231 45.94 -16.75 23.42
N ALA A 232 47.26 -16.51 23.39
CA ALA A 232 48.20 -17.24 24.25
C ALA A 232 48.00 -16.94 25.73
N ALA A 233 47.62 -15.72 26.13
CA ALA A 233 47.27 -15.40 27.51
C ALA A 233 45.94 -16.05 27.92
N ARG A 234 44.97 -16.17 27.02
CA ARG A 234 43.70 -16.87 27.23
C ARG A 234 43.92 -18.37 27.36
N VAL A 235 44.72 -18.98 26.49
CA VAL A 235 45.16 -20.39 26.57
C VAL A 235 46.05 -20.63 27.78
N ALA A 236 46.89 -19.68 28.19
CA ALA A 236 47.69 -19.77 29.42
C ALA A 236 46.87 -19.57 30.69
N ALA A 237 45.81 -18.76 30.65
CA ALA A 237 44.84 -18.62 31.74
C ALA A 237 43.95 -19.88 31.85
N GLU A 238 43.52 -20.44 30.72
CA GLU A 238 42.78 -21.71 30.65
C GLU A 238 43.66 -22.88 31.10
N ARG A 239 44.95 -22.91 30.72
CA ARG A 239 45.95 -23.79 31.34
C ARG A 239 46.11 -23.52 32.83
N GLN A 240 46.27 -22.27 33.29
CA GLN A 240 46.36 -22.00 34.72
C GLN A 240 45.10 -22.43 35.50
N VAL A 241 43.91 -22.34 34.92
CA VAL A 241 42.67 -22.84 35.53
C VAL A 241 42.66 -24.38 35.52
N ARG A 242 43.04 -25.02 34.41
CA ARG A 242 43.12 -26.48 34.30
C ARG A 242 44.22 -27.09 35.17
N ASP A 243 45.36 -26.41 35.30
CA ASP A 243 46.51 -26.81 36.12
C ASP A 243 46.28 -26.46 37.59
N LYS A 244 45.51 -25.41 37.93
CA LYS A 244 44.99 -25.19 39.30
C LYS A 244 43.90 -26.20 39.67
N ALA A 245 43.06 -26.62 38.73
CA ALA A 245 42.12 -27.71 38.95
C ALA A 245 42.87 -29.04 39.16
N LEU A 246 43.78 -29.41 38.26
CA LEU A 246 44.61 -30.62 38.36
C LEU A 246 45.57 -30.59 39.54
N SER A 247 46.04 -29.43 40.01
CA SER A 247 46.85 -29.34 41.23
C SER A 247 45.99 -29.30 42.50
N ALA A 248 44.78 -28.74 42.49
CA ALA A 248 43.83 -28.90 43.60
C ALA A 248 43.34 -30.35 43.71
N GLU A 249 43.13 -31.02 42.58
CA GLU A 249 42.80 -32.44 42.47
C GLU A 249 43.98 -33.31 42.88
N ARG A 250 45.20 -33.05 42.41
CA ARG A 250 46.42 -33.74 42.87
C ARG A 250 46.74 -33.46 44.34
N VAL A 251 46.50 -32.26 44.87
CA VAL A 251 46.65 -32.00 46.32
C VAL A 251 45.57 -32.72 47.12
N ARG A 252 44.34 -32.86 46.61
CA ARG A 252 43.31 -33.71 47.24
C ARG A 252 43.65 -35.20 47.13
N PHE A 253 44.20 -35.64 46.00
CA PHE A 253 44.61 -37.02 45.76
C PHE A 253 45.86 -37.39 46.57
N GLU A 254 46.86 -36.51 46.64
CA GLU A 254 48.06 -36.68 47.49
C GLU A 254 47.76 -36.48 48.98
N ALA A 255 46.82 -35.61 49.36
CA ALA A 255 46.37 -35.56 50.76
C ALA A 255 45.58 -36.82 51.12
N ALA A 256 44.74 -37.34 50.22
CA ALA A 256 44.05 -38.61 50.41
C ALA A 256 45.00 -39.82 50.36
N GLU A 257 46.05 -39.79 49.53
CA GLU A 257 47.10 -40.82 49.48
C GLU A 257 48.03 -40.74 50.68
N ARG A 258 48.47 -39.56 51.14
CA ARG A 258 49.30 -39.43 52.34
C ARG A 258 48.48 -39.81 53.58
N ALA A 259 47.23 -39.36 53.70
CA ALA A 259 46.33 -39.83 54.73
C ALA A 259 46.06 -41.34 54.64
N ARG A 260 45.96 -41.93 53.44
CA ARG A 260 45.89 -43.40 53.26
C ARG A 260 47.19 -44.10 53.61
N ARG A 261 48.36 -43.56 53.27
CA ARG A 261 49.68 -44.18 53.47
C ARG A 261 50.16 -44.07 54.91
N GLU A 262 49.94 -42.94 55.57
CA GLU A 262 50.14 -42.78 57.02
C GLU A 262 49.15 -43.66 57.80
N ALA A 263 47.89 -43.73 57.35
CA ALA A 263 46.95 -44.71 57.87
C ALA A 263 47.31 -46.16 57.51
N GLU A 264 47.98 -46.44 56.39
CA GLU A 264 48.47 -47.78 56.01
C GLU A 264 49.75 -48.18 56.73
N GLU A 265 50.61 -47.26 57.18
CA GLU A 265 51.75 -47.60 58.03
C GLU A 265 51.32 -47.81 59.49
N LEU A 266 50.45 -46.94 60.02
CA LEU A 266 49.81 -47.17 61.32
C LEU A 266 48.93 -48.42 61.28
N ARG A 267 48.19 -48.66 60.19
CA ARG A 267 47.49 -49.93 59.98
C ARG A 267 48.44 -51.09 59.76
N ARG A 268 49.54 -51.04 59.01
CA ARG A 268 50.42 -52.22 58.89
C ARG A 268 51.03 -52.59 60.24
N LYS A 269 51.42 -51.61 61.07
CA LYS A 269 51.96 -51.89 62.41
C LYS A 269 50.88 -52.40 63.38
N LEU A 270 49.66 -51.86 63.35
CA LEU A 270 48.54 -52.40 64.13
C LEU A 270 47.92 -53.68 63.54
N GLU A 271 47.95 -53.87 62.23
CA GLU A 271 47.36 -54.99 61.50
C GLU A 271 48.32 -56.15 61.38
N ASP A 272 49.64 -56.04 61.42
CA ASP A 272 50.48 -57.25 61.45
C ASP A 272 50.46 -57.89 62.85
N GLU A 273 50.17 -57.11 63.92
CA GLU A 273 49.78 -57.64 65.23
C GLU A 273 48.29 -58.07 65.27
N ARG A 274 47.37 -57.23 64.74
CA ARG A 274 45.93 -57.51 64.79
C ARG A 274 45.52 -58.62 63.83
N ARG A 275 46.06 -58.76 62.61
CA ARG A 275 45.82 -59.87 61.65
C ARG A 275 46.16 -61.24 62.23
N ALA A 276 47.01 -61.35 63.26
CA ALA A 276 47.20 -62.63 63.95
C ALA A 276 45.94 -63.07 64.73
N ARG A 277 45.20 -62.11 65.35
CA ARG A 277 43.89 -62.36 65.98
C ARG A 277 42.72 -62.21 65.00
N GLU A 278 42.86 -61.30 64.06
CA GLU A 278 41.87 -60.89 63.10
C GLU A 278 41.91 -61.77 61.85
N GLU A 279 42.89 -62.61 61.54
CA GLU A 279 42.64 -63.68 60.55
C GLU A 279 41.64 -64.72 61.09
N ALA A 280 41.66 -64.98 62.40
CA ALA A 280 40.62 -65.79 63.03
C ALA A 280 39.29 -65.02 63.11
N GLU A 281 39.30 -63.79 63.65
CA GLU A 281 38.07 -62.99 63.79
C GLU A 281 37.50 -62.49 62.45
N ARG A 282 38.32 -62.25 61.43
CA ARG A 282 37.93 -61.81 60.08
C ARG A 282 37.61 -62.96 59.15
N ARG A 283 38.01 -64.21 59.40
CA ARG A 283 37.38 -65.34 58.68
C ARG A 283 35.95 -65.53 59.20
N ALA A 284 35.75 -65.52 60.52
CA ALA A 284 34.41 -65.52 61.13
C ALA A 284 33.58 -64.27 60.74
N ARG A 285 34.19 -63.07 60.75
CA ARG A 285 33.54 -61.83 60.31
C ARG A 285 33.48 -61.65 58.80
N GLU A 286 34.28 -62.31 57.96
CA GLU A 286 34.08 -62.29 56.50
C GLU A 286 32.94 -63.22 56.12
N GLU A 287 32.77 -64.36 56.79
CA GLU A 287 31.60 -65.21 56.60
C GLU A 287 30.33 -64.55 57.16
N ALA A 288 30.43 -63.87 58.31
CA ALA A 288 29.33 -63.09 58.89
C ALA A 288 29.05 -61.76 58.16
N ASP A 289 30.05 -60.99 57.71
CA ASP A 289 29.84 -59.80 56.87
C ASP A 289 29.52 -60.17 55.43
N ARG A 290 29.88 -61.36 54.92
CA ARG A 290 29.40 -61.81 53.60
C ARG A 290 27.95 -62.23 53.68
N THR A 291 27.56 -63.04 54.66
CA THR A 291 26.14 -63.36 54.87
C THR A 291 25.34 -62.11 55.22
N ARG A 292 25.88 -61.19 56.03
CA ARG A 292 25.24 -59.90 56.32
C ARG A 292 25.24 -58.96 55.11
N ARG A 293 26.29 -58.82 54.31
CA ARG A 293 26.28 -57.95 53.10
C ARG A 293 25.45 -58.57 51.99
N GLU A 294 25.43 -59.88 51.82
CA GLU A 294 24.49 -60.54 50.92
C GLU A 294 23.04 -60.41 51.45
N ALA A 295 22.81 -60.38 52.76
CA ALA A 295 21.48 -60.11 53.34
C ALA A 295 21.11 -58.62 53.33
N GLU A 296 22.06 -57.70 53.46
CA GLU A 296 21.86 -56.24 53.44
C GLU A 296 21.79 -55.73 51.99
N GLU A 297 22.45 -56.39 51.04
CA GLU A 297 22.28 -56.20 49.60
C GLU A 297 20.99 -56.87 49.10
N ARG A 298 20.61 -58.06 49.59
CA ARG A 298 19.27 -58.61 49.33
C ARG A 298 18.19 -57.73 49.95
N ALA A 299 18.33 -57.27 51.19
CA ALA A 299 17.37 -56.35 51.81
C ALA A 299 17.34 -54.98 51.10
N ARG A 300 18.48 -54.45 50.62
CA ARG A 300 18.48 -53.24 49.77
C ARG A 300 17.84 -53.49 48.43
N ARG A 301 18.08 -54.63 47.76
CA ARG A 301 17.43 -54.99 46.49
C ARG A 301 15.94 -55.28 46.67
N GLU A 302 15.53 -55.92 47.76
CA GLU A 302 14.12 -56.13 48.12
C GLU A 302 13.45 -54.83 48.55
N GLU A 303 14.13 -53.91 49.24
CA GLU A 303 13.60 -52.60 49.58
C GLU A 303 13.57 -51.66 48.36
N GLU A 304 14.56 -51.71 47.47
CA GLU A 304 14.61 -50.96 46.21
C GLU A 304 13.61 -51.52 45.20
N GLU A 305 13.43 -52.85 45.14
CA GLU A 305 12.36 -53.47 44.34
C GLU A 305 10.99 -53.24 44.97
N ARG A 306 10.84 -53.26 46.30
CA ARG A 306 9.57 -52.91 46.96
C ARG A 306 9.25 -51.43 46.77
N ARG A 307 10.22 -50.52 46.88
CA ARG A 307 10.07 -49.10 46.54
C ARG A 307 9.77 -48.92 45.05
N ALA A 308 10.41 -49.64 44.15
CA ALA A 308 10.10 -49.58 42.71
C ALA A 308 8.71 -50.16 42.39
N ARG A 309 8.24 -51.15 43.15
CA ARG A 309 6.86 -51.68 43.08
C ARG A 309 5.85 -50.70 43.68
N GLU A 310 6.12 -50.12 44.85
CA GLU A 310 5.32 -49.07 45.50
C GLU A 310 5.24 -47.81 44.63
N GLU A 311 6.35 -47.38 44.01
CA GLU A 311 6.40 -46.26 43.07
C GLU A 311 5.72 -46.60 41.74
N ALA A 312 5.92 -47.79 41.18
CA ALA A 312 5.22 -48.21 39.95
C ALA A 312 3.70 -48.40 40.19
N GLU A 313 3.29 -48.85 41.37
CA GLU A 313 1.89 -48.95 41.76
C GLU A 313 1.30 -47.57 42.04
N ALA A 314 2.01 -46.68 42.73
CA ALA A 314 1.60 -45.28 42.90
C ALA A 314 1.55 -44.53 41.57
N LEU A 315 2.45 -44.83 40.61
CA LEU A 315 2.42 -44.27 39.26
C LEU A 315 1.22 -44.83 38.46
N ARG A 316 0.90 -46.13 38.60
CA ARG A 316 -0.29 -46.74 38.02
C ARG A 316 -1.57 -46.17 38.61
N GLN A 317 -1.65 -46.01 39.93
CA GLN A 317 -2.79 -45.40 40.62
C GLN A 317 -2.95 -43.94 40.17
N LYS A 318 -1.88 -43.15 40.09
CA LYS A 318 -1.92 -41.78 39.54
C LYS A 318 -2.32 -41.73 38.06
N LEU A 319 -1.81 -42.63 37.22
CA LEU A 319 -2.18 -42.70 35.80
C LEU A 319 -3.63 -43.17 35.61
N GLU A 320 -4.14 -44.05 36.47
CA GLU A 320 -5.53 -44.46 36.44
C GLU A 320 -6.48 -43.41 37.04
N GLU A 321 -6.07 -42.71 38.09
CA GLU A 321 -6.80 -41.58 38.66
C GLU A 321 -6.82 -40.39 37.68
N GLU A 322 -5.70 -40.08 37.02
CA GLU A 322 -5.63 -39.10 35.94
C GLU A 322 -6.48 -39.53 34.74
N ARG A 323 -6.46 -40.81 34.36
CA ARG A 323 -7.35 -41.34 33.31
C ARG A 323 -8.82 -41.18 33.70
N ARG A 324 -9.22 -41.58 34.92
CA ARG A 324 -10.60 -41.43 35.40
C ARG A 324 -11.01 -39.97 35.49
N ALA A 325 -10.12 -39.08 35.93
CA ALA A 325 -10.35 -37.64 35.95
C ALA A 325 -10.47 -37.04 34.53
N ARG A 326 -9.71 -37.55 33.55
CA ARG A 326 -9.85 -37.18 32.13
C ARG A 326 -11.16 -37.71 31.54
N GLU A 327 -11.50 -38.98 31.76
CA GLU A 327 -12.75 -39.61 31.32
C GLU A 327 -13.97 -38.90 31.94
N GLU A 328 -13.91 -38.51 33.22
CA GLU A 328 -14.98 -37.76 33.87
C GLU A 328 -15.03 -36.29 33.41
N ALA A 329 -13.88 -35.63 33.19
CA ALA A 329 -13.84 -34.29 32.62
C ALA A 329 -14.33 -34.25 31.17
N GLU A 330 -14.03 -35.27 30.37
CA GLU A 330 -14.51 -35.44 29.00
C GLU A 330 -16.01 -35.70 28.97
N ARG A 331 -16.53 -36.62 29.82
CA ARG A 331 -17.97 -36.78 30.02
C ARG A 331 -18.66 -35.50 30.47
N ARG A 332 -18.13 -34.79 31.47
CA ARG A 332 -18.71 -33.51 31.93
C ARG A 332 -18.69 -32.45 30.83
N ALA A 333 -17.64 -32.41 30.01
CA ALA A 333 -17.55 -31.51 28.86
C ALA A 333 -18.50 -31.91 27.71
N GLU A 334 -18.77 -33.20 27.51
CA GLU A 334 -19.75 -33.69 26.54
C GLU A 334 -21.19 -33.45 27.01
N GLU A 335 -21.50 -33.76 28.28
CA GLU A 335 -22.77 -33.43 28.94
C GLU A 335 -23.03 -31.91 28.90
N GLU A 336 -22.01 -31.08 29.14
CA GLU A 336 -22.14 -29.62 29.01
C GLU A 336 -22.31 -29.17 27.54
N ARG A 337 -21.62 -29.80 26.58
CA ARG A 337 -21.83 -29.52 25.14
C ARG A 337 -23.26 -29.86 24.72
N GLN A 338 -23.74 -31.06 25.04
CA GLN A 338 -25.11 -31.48 24.74
C GLN A 338 -26.14 -30.56 25.41
N ARG A 339 -25.90 -30.15 26.66
CA ARG A 339 -26.75 -29.18 27.37
C ARG A 339 -26.77 -27.81 26.68
N ARG A 340 -25.60 -27.29 26.27
CA ARG A 340 -25.47 -26.03 25.52
C ARG A 340 -26.08 -26.11 24.11
N GLU A 341 -26.02 -27.27 23.45
CA GLU A 341 -26.68 -27.51 22.15
C GLU A 341 -28.20 -27.61 22.29
N GLN A 342 -28.71 -28.23 23.34
CA GLN A 342 -30.14 -28.23 23.68
C GLN A 342 -30.64 -26.83 24.03
N GLU A 343 -29.90 -26.06 24.85
CA GLU A 343 -30.25 -24.67 25.18
C GLU A 343 -30.26 -23.79 23.92
N ARG A 344 -29.30 -23.96 23.00
CA ARG A 344 -29.30 -23.27 21.70
C ARG A 344 -30.44 -23.70 20.79
N ALA A 345 -30.80 -24.99 20.75
CA ALA A 345 -31.91 -25.48 19.94
C ALA A 345 -33.27 -25.01 20.50
N GLU A 346 -33.42 -24.91 21.83
CA GLU A 346 -34.55 -24.27 22.50
C GLU A 346 -34.61 -22.77 22.21
N GLU A 347 -33.48 -22.05 22.32
CA GLU A 347 -33.38 -20.62 22.03
C GLU A 347 -33.70 -20.32 20.56
N GLU A 348 -33.14 -21.09 19.62
CA GLU A 348 -33.47 -20.97 18.20
C GLU A 348 -34.94 -21.30 17.92
N ARG A 349 -35.53 -22.31 18.58
CA ARG A 349 -36.97 -22.59 18.46
C ARG A 349 -37.81 -21.42 18.98
N ARG A 350 -37.46 -20.83 20.13
CA ARG A 350 -38.13 -19.65 20.69
C ARG A 350 -38.02 -18.45 19.77
N LEU A 351 -36.83 -18.17 19.22
CA LEU A 351 -36.61 -17.08 18.27
C LEU A 351 -37.40 -17.30 16.96
N ARG A 352 -37.50 -18.53 16.47
CA ARG A 352 -38.35 -18.88 15.31
C ARG A 352 -39.84 -18.73 15.64
N GLU A 353 -40.28 -19.12 16.83
CA GLU A 353 -41.66 -18.93 17.31
C GLU A 353 -42.01 -17.44 17.49
N GLU A 354 -41.11 -16.63 18.06
CA GLU A 354 -41.29 -15.17 18.21
C GLU A 354 -41.27 -14.46 16.86
N TYR A 355 -40.34 -14.80 15.96
CA TYR A 355 -40.30 -14.25 14.61
C TYR A 355 -41.59 -14.59 13.83
N ALA A 356 -42.08 -15.83 13.91
CA ALA A 356 -43.34 -16.23 13.29
C ALA A 356 -44.56 -15.49 13.88
N ARG A 357 -44.55 -15.18 15.19
CA ARG A 357 -45.59 -14.33 15.82
C ARG A 357 -45.50 -12.90 15.32
N GLN A 358 -44.31 -12.29 15.27
CA GLN A 358 -44.11 -10.93 14.76
C GLN A 358 -44.52 -10.83 13.28
N GLU A 359 -44.15 -11.80 12.44
CA GLU A 359 -44.56 -11.82 11.04
C GLU A 359 -46.08 -11.98 10.89
N ALA A 360 -46.72 -12.79 11.74
CA ALA A 360 -48.18 -12.93 11.76
C ALA A 360 -48.89 -11.66 12.26
N GLU A 361 -48.34 -10.97 13.27
CA GLU A 361 -48.86 -9.69 13.79
C GLU A 361 -48.73 -8.57 12.77
N ILE A 362 -47.57 -8.44 12.11
CA ILE A 362 -47.36 -7.50 10.99
C ILE A 362 -48.34 -7.81 9.85
N ARG A 363 -48.51 -9.09 9.48
CA ARG A 363 -49.43 -9.50 8.40
C ARG A 363 -50.90 -9.27 8.76
N ALA A 364 -51.29 -9.43 10.02
CA ALA A 364 -52.62 -9.11 10.52
C ALA A 364 -52.87 -7.60 10.46
N ARG A 365 -51.92 -6.80 10.92
CA ARG A 365 -51.98 -5.33 10.87
C ARG A 365 -52.00 -4.79 9.43
N GLU A 366 -51.19 -5.33 8.52
CA GLU A 366 -51.27 -5.01 7.09
C GLU A 366 -52.65 -5.35 6.50
N ALA A 367 -53.27 -6.46 6.93
CA ALA A 367 -54.60 -6.83 6.48
C ALA A 367 -55.72 -5.95 7.08
N GLU A 368 -55.48 -5.32 8.22
CA GLU A 368 -56.36 -4.35 8.87
C GLU A 368 -56.23 -2.97 8.21
N GLU A 369 -55.00 -2.44 8.09
CA GLU A 369 -54.71 -1.17 7.38
C GLU A 369 -55.17 -1.21 5.91
N ARG A 370 -55.14 -2.39 5.25
CA ARG A 370 -55.73 -2.58 3.90
C ARG A 370 -57.26 -2.47 3.89
N LYS A 371 -57.95 -3.01 4.90
CA LYS A 371 -59.42 -2.87 5.02
C LYS A 371 -59.82 -1.42 5.29
N GLU A 372 -59.14 -0.77 6.23
CA GLU A 372 -59.37 0.65 6.51
C GLU A 372 -59.14 1.51 5.25
N ALA A 373 -58.08 1.23 4.49
CA ALA A 373 -57.80 1.92 3.22
C ALA A 373 -58.88 1.66 2.15
N GLU A 374 -59.40 0.42 2.04
CA GLU A 374 -60.48 0.08 1.11
C GLU A 374 -61.82 0.73 1.51
N GLU A 375 -62.18 0.71 2.80
CA GLU A 375 -63.36 1.41 3.32
C GLU A 375 -63.24 2.93 3.16
N HIS A 376 -62.06 3.51 3.41
CA HIS A 376 -61.80 4.93 3.19
C HIS A 376 -61.89 5.31 1.69
N GLN A 377 -61.38 4.47 0.78
CA GLN A 377 -61.61 4.67 -0.66
C GLN A 377 -63.09 4.53 -1.05
N ARG A 378 -63.84 3.63 -0.41
CA ARG A 378 -65.29 3.47 -0.62
C ARG A 378 -66.06 4.71 -0.13
N GLN A 379 -65.71 5.24 1.04
CA GLN A 379 -66.25 6.52 1.55
C GLN A 379 -65.97 7.68 0.57
N ILE A 380 -64.72 7.83 0.09
CA ILE A 380 -64.35 8.86 -0.89
C ILE A 380 -65.14 8.70 -2.20
N ARG A 381 -65.34 7.46 -2.68
CA ARG A 381 -66.12 7.19 -3.90
C ARG A 381 -67.59 7.60 -3.73
N LEU A 382 -68.24 7.16 -2.65
CA LEU A 382 -69.63 7.50 -2.34
C LEU A 382 -69.82 9.01 -2.13
N ALA A 383 -68.86 9.69 -1.51
CA ALA A 383 -68.87 11.14 -1.36
C ALA A 383 -68.80 11.88 -2.71
N ARG A 384 -67.95 11.42 -3.63
CA ARG A 384 -67.86 11.96 -5.00
C ARG A 384 -69.13 11.69 -5.81
N GLU A 385 -69.66 10.48 -5.79
CA GLU A 385 -70.92 10.12 -6.45
C GLU A 385 -72.10 10.98 -5.93
N ALA A 386 -72.13 11.27 -4.64
CA ALA A 386 -73.11 12.16 -4.03
C ALA A 386 -72.92 13.64 -4.41
N GLU A 387 -71.68 14.11 -4.59
CA GLU A 387 -71.40 15.46 -5.08
C GLU A 387 -71.73 15.62 -6.57
N ASP A 388 -71.32 14.67 -7.41
CA ASP A 388 -71.65 14.64 -8.83
C ASP A 388 -73.17 14.57 -9.06
N LYS A 389 -73.90 13.80 -8.24
CA LYS A 389 -75.37 13.82 -8.26
C LYS A 389 -75.92 15.20 -7.91
N LYS A 390 -75.44 15.85 -6.84
CA LYS A 390 -75.86 17.22 -6.48
C LYS A 390 -75.56 18.23 -7.59
N ARG A 391 -74.42 18.11 -8.28
CA ARG A 391 -74.07 18.95 -9.45
C ARG A 391 -75.06 18.73 -10.59
N ARG A 392 -75.31 17.48 -11.00
CA ARG A 392 -76.29 17.13 -12.04
C ARG A 392 -77.70 17.61 -11.69
N ASP A 393 -78.15 17.41 -10.46
CA ASP A 393 -79.47 17.87 -9.99
C ASP A 393 -79.57 19.41 -9.98
N ALA A 394 -78.48 20.13 -9.67
CA ALA A 394 -78.42 21.59 -9.70
C ALA A 394 -78.39 22.15 -11.13
N ASP A 395 -77.62 21.56 -12.03
CA ASP A 395 -77.54 22.01 -13.43
C ASP A 395 -78.83 21.65 -14.21
N ALA A 396 -79.48 20.54 -13.89
CA ALA A 396 -80.83 20.23 -14.39
C ALA A 396 -81.88 21.23 -13.88
N ARG A 397 -81.76 21.74 -12.64
CA ARG A 397 -82.63 22.82 -12.14
C ARG A 397 -82.38 24.13 -12.88
N LYS A 398 -81.11 24.55 -13.04
CA LYS A 398 -80.75 25.75 -13.82
C LYS A 398 -81.30 25.67 -15.25
N LYS A 399 -81.14 24.52 -15.93
CA LYS A 399 -81.63 24.34 -17.30
C LYS A 399 -83.16 24.49 -17.36
N LYS A 400 -83.90 23.90 -16.42
CA LYS A 400 -85.36 24.07 -16.33
C LYS A 400 -85.76 25.52 -16.01
N GLU A 401 -85.01 26.22 -15.18
CA GLU A 401 -85.25 27.64 -14.88
C GLU A 401 -84.98 28.52 -16.11
N GLU A 402 -83.93 28.22 -16.90
CA GLU A 402 -83.64 28.92 -18.15
C GLU A 402 -84.67 28.61 -19.23
N GLU A 403 -85.11 27.36 -19.37
CA GLU A 403 -86.21 26.94 -20.26
C GLU A 403 -87.53 27.64 -19.87
N ALA A 404 -87.83 27.75 -18.57
CA ALA A 404 -88.99 28.50 -18.07
C ALA A 404 -88.89 30.00 -18.37
N ARG A 405 -87.76 30.65 -18.09
CA ARG A 405 -87.52 32.07 -18.42
C ARG A 405 -87.59 32.34 -19.93
N ARG A 406 -87.12 31.41 -20.77
CA ARG A 406 -87.26 31.47 -22.24
C ARG A 406 -88.72 31.40 -22.66
N TRP A 407 -89.51 30.49 -22.06
CA TRP A 407 -90.95 30.38 -22.30
C TRP A 407 -91.73 31.61 -21.84
N GLU A 408 -91.45 32.15 -20.65
CA GLU A 408 -92.04 33.40 -20.16
C GLU A 408 -91.70 34.59 -21.07
N ALA A 409 -90.46 34.71 -21.53
CA ALA A 409 -90.05 35.73 -22.49
C ALA A 409 -90.72 35.56 -23.86
N GLU A 410 -90.98 34.32 -24.30
CA GLU A 410 -91.74 34.05 -25.53
C GLU A 410 -93.23 34.38 -25.37
N GLN A 411 -93.85 34.07 -24.23
CA GLN A 411 -95.22 34.45 -23.90
C GLN A 411 -95.38 35.97 -23.79
N ALA A 412 -94.41 36.67 -23.20
CA ALA A 412 -94.36 38.13 -23.14
C ALA A 412 -94.20 38.76 -24.53
N ARG A 413 -93.47 38.11 -25.45
CA ARG A 413 -93.42 38.51 -26.87
C ARG A 413 -94.75 38.25 -27.58
N ARG A 414 -95.32 37.05 -27.48
CA ARG A 414 -96.61 36.70 -28.10
C ARG A 414 -97.73 37.64 -27.67
N SER A 415 -97.83 37.96 -26.37
CA SER A 415 -98.83 38.93 -25.87
C SER A 415 -98.51 40.39 -26.24
N SER A 416 -97.24 40.75 -26.42
CA SER A 416 -96.87 42.05 -27.02
C SER A 416 -97.25 42.12 -28.49
N ASP A 417 -97.00 41.05 -29.26
CA ASP A 417 -97.34 40.94 -30.68
C ASP A 417 -98.86 40.90 -30.89
N GLU A 418 -99.62 40.24 -30.02
CA GLU A 418 -101.09 40.36 -29.97
C GLU A 418 -101.52 41.76 -29.58
N GLY A 419 -100.87 42.39 -28.59
CA GLY A 419 -101.11 43.78 -28.21
C GLY A 419 -100.69 44.82 -29.26
N TYR A 420 -99.87 44.44 -30.24
CA TYR A 420 -99.61 45.22 -31.45
C TYR A 420 -100.63 44.90 -32.54
N ARG A 421 -100.96 43.61 -32.77
CA ARG A 421 -101.99 43.19 -33.73
C ARG A 421 -103.37 43.72 -33.40
N GLN A 422 -103.78 43.80 -32.14
CA GLN A 422 -105.07 44.37 -31.75
C GLN A 422 -105.12 45.89 -31.97
N ARG A 423 -104.00 46.60 -31.81
CA ARG A 423 -103.90 48.03 -32.16
C ARG A 423 -103.84 48.24 -33.68
N ALA A 424 -103.09 47.41 -34.40
CA ALA A 424 -103.10 47.37 -35.85
C ALA A 424 -104.50 47.06 -36.38
N GLU A 425 -105.18 46.02 -35.91
CA GLU A 425 -106.58 45.71 -36.26
C GLU A 425 -107.57 46.80 -35.86
N GLN A 426 -107.29 47.62 -34.84
CA GLN A 426 -108.15 48.75 -34.49
C GLN A 426 -107.91 49.94 -35.42
N GLU A 427 -106.65 50.29 -35.69
CA GLU A 427 -106.27 51.29 -36.69
C GLU A 427 -106.68 50.85 -38.11
N ASP A 428 -106.61 49.56 -38.43
CA ASP A 428 -106.99 48.95 -39.71
C ASP A 428 -108.51 48.75 -39.81
N ARG A 429 -109.26 48.70 -38.70
CA ARG A 429 -110.74 48.83 -38.75
C ARG A 429 -111.16 50.28 -38.90
N GLU A 430 -110.44 51.24 -38.32
CA GLU A 430 -110.67 52.66 -38.56
C GLU A 430 -110.20 53.11 -39.96
N ARG A 431 -109.18 52.47 -40.54
CA ARG A 431 -108.83 52.58 -41.96
C ARG A 431 -109.85 51.88 -42.81
N ALA A 432 -110.13 50.58 -42.61
CA ALA A 432 -111.12 49.84 -43.40
C ALA A 432 -112.54 50.40 -43.31
N ALA A 433 -112.90 51.20 -42.30
CA ALA A 433 -114.15 51.97 -42.33
C ALA A 433 -114.12 53.09 -43.40
N ARG A 434 -113.00 53.82 -43.51
CA ARG A 434 -112.77 54.89 -44.50
C ARG A 434 -112.40 54.33 -45.88
N GLU A 435 -111.66 53.23 -45.90
CA GLU A 435 -111.25 52.50 -47.10
C GLU A 435 -112.38 51.59 -47.60
N ALA A 436 -113.41 51.24 -46.82
CA ALA A 436 -114.65 50.68 -47.38
C ALA A 436 -115.50 51.76 -48.06
N GLU A 437 -115.42 53.01 -47.60
CA GLU A 437 -116.00 54.18 -48.28
C GLU A 437 -115.24 54.44 -49.60
N GLU A 438 -113.91 54.52 -49.58
CA GLU A 438 -113.10 54.68 -50.80
C GLU A 438 -113.06 53.43 -51.71
N ALA A 439 -113.17 52.21 -51.17
CA ALA A 439 -113.17 50.96 -51.96
C ALA A 439 -114.55 50.59 -52.49
N ALA A 440 -115.63 51.20 -52.01
CA ALA A 440 -116.89 51.20 -52.77
C ALA A 440 -116.68 51.85 -54.15
N GLU A 441 -115.88 52.92 -54.23
CA GLU A 441 -115.48 53.53 -55.50
C GLU A 441 -114.39 52.72 -56.24
N ARG A 442 -113.34 52.27 -55.54
CA ARG A 442 -112.21 51.54 -56.18
C ARG A 442 -112.55 50.11 -56.61
N ALA A 443 -113.57 49.46 -56.05
CA ALA A 443 -114.04 48.16 -56.52
C ALA A 443 -114.67 48.18 -57.92
N GLU A 444 -115.11 49.35 -58.41
CA GLU A 444 -115.49 49.53 -59.81
C GLU A 444 -114.27 49.70 -60.75
N ALA A 445 -113.14 50.17 -60.22
CA ALA A 445 -111.89 50.36 -60.96
C ALA A 445 -111.05 49.07 -61.06
N GLU A 446 -110.79 48.38 -59.95
CA GLU A 446 -109.85 47.24 -59.91
C GLU A 446 -110.42 45.92 -60.43
N ARG A 447 -111.73 45.88 -60.75
CA ARG A 447 -112.33 44.88 -61.66
C ARG A 447 -111.69 44.83 -63.05
N ARG A 448 -110.77 45.75 -63.38
CA ARG A 448 -109.95 45.76 -64.61
C ARG A 448 -108.47 45.40 -64.39
N ALA A 449 -108.05 45.06 -63.17
CA ALA A 449 -106.66 44.72 -62.83
C ALA A 449 -106.46 43.23 -62.49
N ALA A 450 -107.54 42.48 -62.24
CA ALA A 450 -107.50 41.07 -61.83
C ALA A 450 -107.48 40.08 -63.02
N GLU A 451 -106.61 40.27 -64.02
CA GLU A 451 -106.52 39.34 -65.17
C GLU A 451 -105.12 39.27 -65.82
N ALA A 452 -104.06 39.06 -65.02
CA ALA A 452 -102.70 38.84 -65.52
C ALA A 452 -101.84 37.93 -64.60
N ALA A 453 -101.91 36.61 -64.84
CA ALA A 453 -101.09 35.52 -64.26
C ALA A 453 -101.10 35.39 -62.71
N ASP A 454 -101.50 34.28 -62.08
CA ASP A 454 -101.80 32.92 -62.55
C ASP A 454 -100.72 32.26 -63.44
N GLN A 455 -99.70 31.69 -62.81
CA GLN A 455 -99.37 30.25 -62.91
C GLN A 455 -98.00 29.94 -62.28
N LEU A 456 -97.99 29.10 -61.23
CA LEU A 456 -97.25 27.82 -61.17
C LEU A 456 -97.32 27.22 -59.76
N ALA A 457 -98.31 26.36 -59.54
CA ALA A 457 -98.32 25.45 -58.40
C ALA A 457 -97.44 24.22 -58.69
N GLY A 458 -96.90 23.59 -57.65
CA GLY A 458 -96.43 22.20 -57.69
C GLY A 458 -94.99 21.98 -58.19
N SER A 459 -94.01 22.22 -57.31
CA SER A 459 -92.68 21.60 -57.39
C SER A 459 -92.04 21.49 -56.00
N LEU A 460 -90.95 20.72 -55.88
CA LEU A 460 -90.07 20.59 -54.70
C LEU A 460 -90.67 19.93 -53.43
N LEU A 461 -91.40 18.82 -53.58
CA LEU A 461 -91.61 17.84 -52.49
C LEU A 461 -90.86 16.50 -52.75
N ALA A 462 -89.81 16.52 -53.58
CA ALA A 462 -89.15 15.29 -54.05
C ALA A 462 -87.67 15.47 -54.45
N GLU A 463 -86.80 15.96 -53.54
CA GLU A 463 -85.34 15.74 -53.63
C GLU A 463 -84.61 16.19 -52.34
N LEU A 464 -84.34 15.27 -51.38
CA LEU A 464 -83.22 15.41 -50.42
C LEU A 464 -82.81 14.12 -49.63
N ASP A 465 -83.17 12.92 -50.11
CA ASP A 465 -82.98 11.66 -49.35
C ASP A 465 -81.88 10.75 -49.94
N SER A 466 -80.65 11.28 -50.07
CA SER A 466 -79.58 10.55 -50.78
C SER A 466 -78.12 10.87 -50.41
N PHE A 467 -77.82 11.33 -49.18
CA PHE A 467 -76.42 11.59 -48.78
C PHE A 467 -75.98 11.16 -47.36
N SER A 468 -76.88 10.77 -46.45
CA SER A 468 -76.54 10.47 -45.05
C SER A 468 -75.86 9.11 -44.84
N GLN A 469 -76.38 8.04 -45.45
CA GLN A 469 -75.99 6.66 -45.13
C GLN A 469 -74.52 6.29 -45.43
N ARG A 470 -73.82 7.04 -46.30
CA ARG A 470 -72.50 6.62 -46.79
C ARG A 470 -71.32 7.02 -45.90
N GLN A 471 -71.50 7.92 -44.92
CA GLN A 471 -70.43 8.28 -43.96
C GLN A 471 -70.53 7.55 -42.62
N GLU A 472 -71.68 7.00 -42.27
CA GLU A 472 -71.88 6.33 -40.98
C GLU A 472 -71.32 4.90 -40.96
N GLU A 473 -71.12 4.28 -42.14
CA GLU A 473 -70.50 2.95 -42.26
C GLU A 473 -68.96 3.02 -42.23
N GLU A 474 -68.32 3.90 -43.01
CA GLU A 474 -66.83 4.07 -43.02
C GLU A 474 -66.28 4.33 -41.60
N HIS A 475 -66.91 5.22 -40.84
CA HIS A 475 -66.48 5.54 -39.48
C HIS A 475 -66.61 4.35 -38.50
N LYS A 476 -67.51 3.40 -38.79
CA LYS A 476 -67.79 2.23 -37.96
C LYS A 476 -66.81 1.10 -38.25
N GLU A 477 -66.48 0.88 -39.52
CA GLU A 477 -65.45 -0.08 -39.93
C GLU A 477 -64.05 0.32 -39.43
N LEU A 478 -63.68 1.60 -39.56
CA LEU A 478 -62.41 2.13 -39.02
C LEU A 478 -62.30 1.93 -37.49
N ALA A 479 -63.40 2.16 -36.74
CA ALA A 479 -63.43 1.97 -35.29
C ALA A 479 -63.39 0.49 -34.86
N GLU A 480 -63.85 -0.44 -35.71
CA GLU A 480 -63.68 -1.88 -35.53
C GLU A 480 -62.24 -2.32 -35.87
N GLN A 481 -61.67 -1.82 -36.96
CA GLN A 481 -60.28 -2.10 -37.36
C GLN A 481 -59.31 -1.68 -36.25
N GLU A 482 -59.41 -0.46 -35.74
CA GLU A 482 -58.51 0.03 -34.70
C GLU A 482 -58.62 -0.79 -33.40
N LYS A 483 -59.82 -1.25 -33.03
CA LYS A 483 -60.01 -2.17 -31.89
C LYS A 483 -59.35 -3.52 -32.12
N ARG A 484 -59.48 -4.10 -33.32
CA ARG A 484 -58.88 -5.39 -33.69
C ARG A 484 -57.35 -5.29 -33.71
N GLU A 485 -56.79 -4.19 -34.23
CA GLU A 485 -55.34 -3.96 -34.20
C GLU A 485 -54.80 -3.73 -32.78
N ARG A 486 -55.48 -2.91 -31.96
CA ARG A 486 -55.11 -2.70 -30.55
C ARG A 486 -55.14 -4.01 -29.75
N ALA A 487 -56.16 -4.85 -29.94
CA ALA A 487 -56.24 -6.17 -29.30
C ALA A 487 -55.11 -7.13 -29.77
N ALA A 488 -54.82 -7.15 -31.07
CA ALA A 488 -53.72 -7.95 -31.62
C ALA A 488 -52.33 -7.47 -31.15
N ALA A 489 -52.15 -6.15 -31.00
CA ALA A 489 -50.94 -5.57 -30.42
C ALA A 489 -50.78 -5.94 -28.93
N GLU A 490 -51.87 -5.92 -28.15
CA GLU A 490 -51.83 -6.31 -26.74
C GLU A 490 -51.55 -7.81 -26.56
N GLN A 491 -52.11 -8.69 -27.40
CA GLN A 491 -51.77 -10.11 -27.41
C GLN A 491 -50.29 -10.34 -27.73
N ARG A 492 -49.74 -9.66 -28.76
CA ARG A 492 -48.31 -9.75 -29.11
C ARG A 492 -47.41 -9.26 -27.97
N ALA A 493 -47.77 -8.17 -27.30
CA ALA A 493 -47.03 -7.67 -26.14
C ALA A 493 -47.04 -8.65 -24.96
N ARG A 494 -48.17 -9.33 -24.70
CA ARG A 494 -48.29 -10.38 -23.68
C ARG A 494 -47.46 -11.62 -24.04
N GLU A 495 -47.52 -12.11 -25.28
CA GLU A 495 -46.66 -13.21 -25.75
C GLU A 495 -45.17 -12.86 -25.65
N GLU A 496 -44.77 -11.65 -26.00
CA GLU A 496 -43.37 -11.23 -25.94
C GLU A 496 -42.87 -11.15 -24.48
N GLN A 497 -43.69 -10.60 -23.56
CA GLN A 497 -43.39 -10.63 -22.13
C GLN A 497 -43.28 -12.07 -21.59
N GLU A 498 -44.15 -12.99 -22.01
CA GLU A 498 -44.09 -14.38 -21.56
C GLU A 498 -42.84 -15.10 -22.10
N ARG A 499 -42.45 -14.86 -23.37
CA ARG A 499 -41.19 -15.36 -23.95
C ARG A 499 -39.97 -14.79 -23.21
N GLN A 500 -39.97 -13.50 -22.86
CA GLN A 500 -38.91 -12.88 -22.08
C GLN A 500 -38.82 -13.46 -20.66
N ALA A 501 -39.96 -13.68 -19.99
CA ALA A 501 -40.01 -14.30 -18.66
C ALA A 501 -39.47 -15.74 -18.69
N ARG A 502 -39.94 -16.59 -19.62
CA ARG A 502 -39.46 -17.97 -19.80
C ARG A 502 -37.96 -18.01 -20.12
N ALA A 503 -37.47 -17.11 -20.97
CA ALA A 503 -36.04 -17.02 -21.29
C ALA A 503 -35.19 -16.54 -20.09
N GLU A 504 -35.71 -15.68 -19.22
CA GLU A 504 -34.99 -15.29 -18.01
C GLU A 504 -34.98 -16.40 -16.96
N GLU A 505 -36.10 -17.13 -16.81
CA GLU A 505 -36.20 -18.31 -15.95
C GLU A 505 -35.23 -19.41 -16.39
N GLU A 506 -35.18 -19.73 -17.68
CA GLU A 506 -34.23 -20.72 -18.21
C GLU A 506 -32.77 -20.27 -17.99
N ARG A 507 -32.47 -18.97 -18.14
CA ARG A 507 -31.16 -18.40 -17.83
C ARG A 507 -30.83 -18.44 -16.34
N ARG A 508 -31.82 -18.34 -15.45
CA ARG A 508 -31.66 -18.53 -14.00
C ARG A 508 -31.43 -20.01 -13.66
N ALA A 509 -32.16 -20.93 -14.29
CA ALA A 509 -32.00 -22.38 -14.13
C ALA A 509 -30.60 -22.84 -14.56
N ARG A 510 -30.15 -22.48 -15.78
CA ARG A 510 -28.79 -22.79 -16.28
C ARG A 510 -27.69 -22.28 -15.34
N LYS A 511 -27.84 -21.07 -14.76
CA LYS A 511 -26.88 -20.53 -13.78
C LYS A 511 -26.92 -21.27 -12.43
N ALA A 512 -28.08 -21.71 -11.97
CA ALA A 512 -28.21 -22.51 -10.76
C ALA A 512 -27.59 -23.91 -10.95
N GLU A 513 -27.74 -24.50 -12.14
CA GLU A 513 -27.11 -25.77 -12.49
C GLU A 513 -25.59 -25.63 -12.60
N GLU A 514 -25.08 -24.63 -13.32
CA GLU A 514 -23.64 -24.35 -13.43
C GLU A 514 -23.01 -24.12 -12.04
N LYS A 515 -23.71 -23.40 -11.15
CA LYS A 515 -23.28 -23.23 -9.75
C LYS A 515 -23.22 -24.58 -9.01
N ARG A 516 -24.24 -25.43 -9.13
CA ARG A 516 -24.24 -26.77 -8.50
C ARG A 516 -23.12 -27.66 -9.03
N GLN A 517 -22.81 -27.60 -10.32
CA GLN A 517 -21.71 -28.35 -10.93
C GLN A 517 -20.36 -27.89 -10.36
N ARG A 518 -20.12 -26.58 -10.25
CA ARG A 518 -18.92 -25.99 -9.62
C ARG A 518 -18.80 -26.40 -8.14
N GLU A 519 -19.86 -26.26 -7.36
CA GLU A 519 -19.89 -26.66 -5.94
C GLU A 519 -19.64 -28.17 -5.75
N ALA A 520 -20.09 -29.03 -6.68
CA ALA A 520 -19.80 -30.46 -6.65
C ALA A 520 -18.35 -30.78 -7.05
N GLU A 521 -17.77 -30.04 -7.99
CA GLU A 521 -16.36 -30.19 -8.39
C GLU A 521 -15.39 -29.73 -7.28
N GLU A 522 -15.70 -28.63 -6.61
CA GLU A 522 -14.94 -28.14 -5.44
C GLU A 522 -15.02 -29.12 -4.26
N ARG A 523 -16.20 -29.70 -3.98
CA ARG A 523 -16.35 -30.76 -2.96
C ARG A 523 -15.48 -31.98 -3.27
N ARG A 524 -15.48 -32.49 -4.50
CA ARG A 524 -14.62 -33.61 -4.90
C ARG A 524 -13.13 -33.31 -4.73
N LYS A 525 -12.69 -32.10 -5.09
CA LYS A 525 -11.30 -31.67 -4.90
C LYS A 525 -10.93 -31.58 -3.41
N ALA A 526 -11.82 -31.09 -2.56
CA ALA A 526 -11.63 -31.08 -1.11
C ALA A 526 -11.60 -32.50 -0.50
N GLU A 527 -12.44 -33.41 -0.99
CA GLU A 527 -12.44 -34.83 -0.59
C GLU A 527 -11.15 -35.55 -1.02
N GLU A 528 -10.67 -35.35 -2.26
CA GLU A 528 -9.37 -35.87 -2.72
C GLU A 528 -8.19 -35.28 -1.92
N GLU A 529 -8.21 -33.99 -1.60
CA GLU A 529 -7.14 -33.35 -0.82
C GLU A 529 -7.14 -33.85 0.64
N ALA A 530 -8.32 -34.08 1.22
CA ALA A 530 -8.46 -34.67 2.55
C ALA A 530 -7.97 -36.13 2.57
N GLN A 531 -8.30 -36.94 1.56
CA GLN A 531 -7.78 -38.31 1.42
C GLN A 531 -6.26 -38.33 1.30
N ARG A 532 -5.66 -37.47 0.46
CA ARG A 532 -4.19 -37.39 0.33
C ARG A 532 -3.50 -37.01 1.65
N LYS A 533 -4.09 -36.11 2.45
CA LYS A 533 -3.56 -35.76 3.78
C LYS A 533 -3.67 -36.92 4.77
N LEU A 534 -4.76 -37.69 4.72
CA LEU A 534 -4.91 -38.92 5.52
C LEU A 534 -3.89 -40.00 5.10
N GLU A 535 -3.65 -40.20 3.81
CA GLU A 535 -2.61 -41.10 3.31
C GLU A 535 -1.20 -40.64 3.72
N GLU A 536 -0.91 -39.33 3.61
CA GLU A 536 0.39 -38.77 4.01
C GLU A 536 0.62 -38.92 5.53
N GLU A 537 -0.40 -38.63 6.35
CA GLU A 537 -0.34 -38.82 7.81
C GLU A 537 -0.17 -40.31 8.20
N GLN A 538 -0.84 -41.22 7.49
CA GLN A 538 -0.66 -42.66 7.69
C GLN A 538 0.77 -43.10 7.32
N ARG A 539 1.31 -42.66 6.18
CA ARG A 539 2.68 -43.00 5.75
C ARG A 539 3.75 -42.41 6.67
N LEU A 540 3.52 -41.22 7.24
CA LEU A 540 4.38 -40.65 8.28
C LEU A 540 4.33 -41.46 9.59
N LYS A 541 3.17 -41.99 9.98
CA LYS A 541 3.03 -42.91 11.12
C LYS A 541 3.72 -44.26 10.86
N GLU A 542 3.56 -44.84 9.68
CA GLU A 542 4.27 -46.06 9.28
C GLU A 542 5.79 -45.86 9.27
N GLU A 543 6.29 -44.73 8.74
CA GLU A 543 7.73 -44.45 8.74
C GLU A 543 8.26 -44.20 10.16
N ALA A 544 7.49 -43.55 11.04
CA ALA A 544 7.83 -43.41 12.45
C ALA A 544 7.94 -44.77 13.16
N ILE A 545 6.96 -45.66 12.97
CA ILE A 545 6.98 -47.04 13.51
C ILE A 545 8.18 -47.81 12.95
N ALA A 546 8.47 -47.70 11.65
CA ALA A 546 9.61 -48.37 11.01
C ALA A 546 10.97 -47.82 11.50
N ARG A 547 11.07 -46.52 11.82
CA ARG A 547 12.24 -45.92 12.45
C ARG A 547 12.41 -46.40 13.90
N GLU A 548 11.32 -46.49 14.66
CA GLU A 548 11.36 -46.99 16.04
C GLU A 548 11.74 -48.48 16.10
N GLN A 549 11.18 -49.32 15.21
CA GLN A 549 11.57 -50.72 15.08
C GLN A 549 13.04 -50.88 14.73
N LYS A 550 13.58 -50.07 13.80
CA LYS A 550 15.02 -50.06 13.48
C LYS A 550 15.88 -49.60 14.66
N ALA A 551 15.46 -48.60 15.43
CA ALA A 551 16.16 -48.16 16.62
C ALA A 551 16.21 -49.28 17.69
N ARG A 552 15.07 -49.94 17.95
CA ARG A 552 14.99 -51.11 18.84
C ARG A 552 15.83 -52.30 18.34
N GLU A 553 15.88 -52.54 17.03
CA GLU A 553 16.73 -53.59 16.45
C GLU A 553 18.24 -53.24 16.55
N GLU A 554 18.62 -51.99 16.33
CA GLU A 554 20.00 -51.54 16.50
C GLU A 554 20.43 -51.60 17.97
N GLU A 555 19.55 -51.21 18.90
CA GLU A 555 19.79 -51.34 20.33
C GLU A 555 19.91 -52.81 20.77
N ALA A 556 19.04 -53.68 20.26
CA ALA A 556 19.15 -55.13 20.47
C ALA A 556 20.47 -55.68 19.90
N ARG A 557 20.93 -55.20 18.73
CA ARG A 557 22.23 -55.55 18.15
C ARG A 557 23.42 -55.01 18.96
N ARG A 558 23.30 -53.86 19.63
CA ARG A 558 24.32 -53.34 20.56
C ARG A 558 24.38 -54.20 21.82
N ARG A 559 23.23 -54.49 22.44
CA ARG A 559 23.12 -55.41 23.60
C ARG A 559 23.67 -56.81 23.27
N ALA A 560 23.34 -57.36 22.09
CA ALA A 560 23.82 -58.66 21.62
C ALA A 560 25.32 -58.70 21.23
N ARG A 561 26.00 -57.55 21.13
CA ARG A 561 27.46 -57.47 20.95
C ARG A 561 28.23 -57.45 22.27
N GLY A 562 27.54 -57.44 23.42
CA GLY A 562 28.17 -57.49 24.75
C GLY A 562 28.95 -56.22 25.13
N ASP A 563 28.69 -55.10 24.47
CA ASP A 563 29.43 -53.86 24.69
C ASP A 563 28.84 -53.09 25.88
N SER A 564 29.41 -53.30 27.07
CA SER A 564 29.00 -52.68 28.33
C SER A 564 30.21 -52.39 29.24
N GLY A 565 30.96 -51.34 28.93
CA GLY A 565 32.12 -50.87 29.72
C GLY A 565 32.53 -49.43 29.38
N PRO A 566 32.96 -48.59 30.36
CA PRO A 566 33.29 -47.18 30.14
C PRO A 566 34.81 -46.92 29.98
N ALA A 567 35.18 -45.79 29.37
CA ALA A 567 36.54 -45.23 29.39
C ALA A 567 36.52 -43.70 29.22
N ASP A 568 37.61 -43.02 29.62
CA ASP A 568 37.74 -41.56 29.69
C ASP A 568 39.12 -41.09 29.14
N ALA A 569 39.21 -39.80 28.83
CA ALA A 569 40.39 -38.92 28.77
C ALA A 569 41.71 -39.29 28.01
N ASN A 570 42.09 -38.33 27.13
CA ASN A 570 43.42 -37.68 27.01
C ASN A 570 44.65 -38.29 26.27
N LEU A 571 45.16 -37.45 25.34
CA LEU A 571 46.56 -36.97 25.16
C LEU A 571 47.72 -37.90 24.71
N GLY A 572 48.33 -37.52 23.56
CA GLY A 572 49.78 -37.60 23.26
C GLY A 572 50.34 -38.96 22.82
N GLY A 573 51.49 -39.03 22.14
CA GLY A 573 52.30 -37.95 21.57
C GLY A 573 53.70 -38.41 21.09
N ASP A 574 53.92 -38.32 19.77
CA ASP A 574 55.21 -38.35 19.02
C ASP A 574 56.12 -39.61 18.98
N ASP A 575 57.10 -39.54 18.06
CA ASP A 575 58.39 -40.25 17.91
C ASP A 575 58.50 -41.76 17.56
N SER A 576 58.55 -42.01 16.24
CA SER A 576 59.70 -42.63 15.53
C SER A 576 59.94 -44.17 15.42
N GLU A 577 60.47 -44.56 14.24
CA GLU A 577 61.25 -45.78 13.87
C GLU A 577 60.66 -47.21 14.11
N GLY A 578 61.11 -48.24 13.34
CA GLY A 578 61.06 -49.62 13.89
C GLY A 578 60.76 -50.89 13.05
N ARG A 579 60.98 -50.97 11.73
CA ARG A 579 61.23 -52.25 10.97
C ARG A 579 60.14 -53.36 10.82
N ARG A 580 59.91 -53.70 9.54
CA ARG A 580 59.88 -55.07 8.94
C ARG A 580 58.75 -56.10 9.26
N LEU A 581 57.74 -56.09 8.39
CA LEU A 581 57.24 -57.22 7.56
C LEU A 581 57.19 -58.66 8.11
N SER A 582 56.00 -59.26 8.06
CA SER A 582 55.75 -60.72 7.96
C SER A 582 54.83 -61.04 6.76
N PRO A 583 54.93 -62.21 6.07
CA PRO A 583 54.57 -62.30 4.64
C PRO A 583 53.12 -62.66 4.27
N GLU A 584 52.21 -62.92 5.22
CA GLU A 584 50.92 -63.57 4.90
C GLU A 584 49.82 -62.62 4.39
N ALA A 585 49.79 -61.37 4.85
CA ALA A 585 48.78 -60.37 4.44
C ALA A 585 48.77 -60.06 2.92
N ARG A 586 49.82 -60.43 2.18
CA ARG A 586 49.93 -60.22 0.72
C ARG A 586 49.27 -61.33 -0.12
N LYS A 587 48.77 -62.41 0.47
CA LYS A 587 48.26 -63.58 -0.29
C LYS A 587 46.76 -63.53 -0.61
N ALA A 588 45.94 -62.85 0.21
CA ALA A 588 44.49 -62.76 0.01
C ALA A 588 44.08 -61.87 -1.18
N LEU A 589 44.86 -60.81 -1.48
CA LEU A 589 44.50 -59.79 -2.48
C LEU A 589 44.73 -60.22 -3.95
N ARG A 590 45.09 -61.49 -4.21
CA ARG A 590 45.43 -62.00 -5.56
C ARG A 590 44.61 -63.22 -5.99
N ALA A 591 43.49 -63.49 -5.31
CA ALA A 591 42.66 -64.68 -5.51
C ALA A 591 41.32 -64.45 -6.25
N ARG A 592 40.99 -63.20 -6.65
CA ARG A 592 39.75 -62.85 -7.38
C ARG A 592 39.95 -62.28 -8.79
N GLU A 593 41.18 -62.27 -9.29
CA GLU A 593 41.57 -61.57 -10.53
C GLU A 593 41.94 -62.55 -11.68
N ARG A 594 41.53 -63.82 -11.58
CA ARG A 594 41.96 -64.90 -12.49
C ARG A 594 40.86 -65.88 -12.93
N GLU A 595 39.63 -65.41 -13.09
CA GLU A 595 38.49 -66.25 -13.54
C GLU A 595 37.72 -65.67 -14.74
N VAL A 596 38.38 -64.83 -15.57
CA VAL A 596 37.80 -64.27 -16.81
C VAL A 596 38.66 -64.63 -18.04
N ALA A 597 39.36 -65.78 -17.99
CA ALA A 597 40.14 -66.26 -19.11
C ALA A 597 40.25 -67.80 -19.17
N ARG A 598 39.85 -68.37 -20.32
CA ARG A 598 40.15 -69.73 -20.82
C ARG A 598 39.31 -70.92 -20.28
N ALA A 599 38.11 -71.07 -20.84
CA ALA A 599 37.66 -72.35 -21.41
C ALA A 599 36.80 -72.06 -22.66
N ARG A 600 36.96 -72.85 -23.75
CA ARG A 600 36.25 -72.63 -25.02
C ARG A 600 36.04 -73.93 -25.81
N ASN A 601 34.80 -74.17 -26.24
CA ASN A 601 34.32 -75.13 -27.26
C ASN A 601 34.50 -76.65 -27.05
N ARG A 602 33.37 -77.36 -26.88
CA ARG A 602 32.81 -78.51 -27.65
C ARG A 602 31.57 -79.05 -26.88
N GLY A 603 30.55 -79.69 -27.47
CA GLY A 603 30.22 -79.96 -28.88
C GLY A 603 29.67 -81.41 -29.04
N ASP A 604 28.46 -81.71 -29.52
CA ASP A 604 27.35 -80.83 -29.98
C ASP A 604 25.98 -81.15 -29.29
N ILE A 605 24.90 -81.80 -29.79
CA ILE A 605 24.51 -82.52 -31.04
C ILE A 605 22.99 -82.23 -31.32
N ALA A 606 22.44 -82.68 -32.45
CA ALA A 606 21.04 -82.46 -32.95
C ALA A 606 19.97 -83.43 -32.33
N SER A 607 18.66 -83.44 -32.66
CA SER A 607 17.94 -83.04 -33.90
C SER A 607 16.40 -82.88 -33.76
N GLY A 608 15.73 -82.27 -34.76
CA GLY A 608 14.25 -82.29 -34.93
C GLY A 608 13.71 -81.24 -35.94
N LYS A 609 12.71 -81.59 -36.78
CA LYS A 609 12.06 -80.70 -37.79
C LYS A 609 10.53 -80.82 -37.74
N ALA A 610 9.80 -79.70 -37.87
CA ALA A 610 8.46 -79.60 -38.50
C ALA A 610 8.07 -78.12 -38.74
N ALA A 611 7.00 -77.85 -39.51
CA ALA A 611 6.78 -76.56 -40.18
C ALA A 611 5.57 -75.71 -39.69
N ALA A 612 5.62 -74.42 -40.08
CA ALA A 612 4.50 -73.51 -40.40
C ALA A 612 3.49 -73.04 -39.31
N ALA A 613 3.57 -71.76 -38.94
CA ALA A 613 2.43 -70.84 -38.77
C ALA A 613 2.89 -69.35 -38.73
N HIS A 614 2.02 -68.42 -39.10
CA HIS A 614 2.29 -66.95 -39.00
C HIS A 614 2.00 -66.39 -37.59
N ARG A 615 2.90 -65.56 -37.05
CA ARG A 615 2.55 -64.34 -36.26
C ARG A 615 3.75 -63.38 -36.11
N ARG A 616 3.49 -62.16 -35.63
CA ARG A 616 4.35 -60.96 -35.80
C ARG A 616 5.49 -60.86 -34.76
N LYS A 617 6.60 -60.23 -35.15
CA LYS A 617 7.75 -59.91 -34.27
C LYS A 617 7.41 -58.84 -33.22
N ALA A 618 8.08 -58.89 -32.07
CA ALA A 618 8.17 -57.80 -31.08
C ALA A 618 9.64 -57.36 -30.88
N PRO A 619 9.92 -56.07 -30.61
CA PRO A 619 11.29 -55.53 -30.54
C PRO A 619 11.97 -55.65 -29.16
N SER A 620 13.29 -55.45 -29.14
CA SER A 620 14.16 -55.60 -27.96
C SER A 620 14.16 -54.38 -27.02
N ASN A 621 14.40 -54.62 -25.72
CA ASN A 621 14.25 -53.65 -24.62
C ASN A 621 15.34 -52.54 -24.53
N LEU A 622 16.07 -52.21 -25.60
CA LEU A 622 17.25 -51.33 -25.54
C LEU A 622 16.93 -49.88 -25.10
N GLY A 623 15.72 -49.38 -25.37
CA GLY A 623 15.31 -48.03 -24.97
C GLY A 623 15.10 -47.85 -23.46
N LYS A 624 14.83 -48.93 -22.70
CA LYS A 624 14.49 -48.84 -21.27
C LYS A 624 15.71 -48.53 -20.41
N SER A 625 16.88 -49.09 -20.72
CA SER A 625 18.14 -48.78 -20.04
C SER A 625 18.62 -47.36 -20.35
N ILE A 626 18.46 -46.89 -21.59
CA ILE A 626 18.78 -45.50 -21.97
C ILE A 626 17.89 -44.52 -21.20
N ALA A 627 16.58 -44.76 -21.13
CA ALA A 627 15.66 -43.92 -20.36
C ALA A 627 16.00 -43.89 -18.86
N LEU A 628 16.32 -45.03 -18.25
CA LEU A 628 16.72 -45.11 -16.84
C LEU A 628 18.02 -44.36 -16.55
N LEU A 629 19.02 -44.47 -17.43
CA LEU A 629 20.30 -43.78 -17.27
C LEU A 629 20.13 -42.26 -17.46
N LEU A 630 19.29 -41.83 -18.39
CA LEU A 630 18.94 -40.42 -18.60
C LEU A 630 18.19 -39.85 -17.38
N VAL A 631 17.20 -40.56 -16.83
CA VAL A 631 16.50 -40.16 -15.60
C VAL A 631 17.45 -40.11 -14.39
N PHE A 632 18.33 -41.11 -14.23
CA PHE A 632 19.30 -41.13 -13.14
C PHE A 632 20.33 -39.99 -13.27
N SER A 633 20.76 -39.66 -14.50
CA SER A 633 21.61 -38.51 -14.78
C SER A 633 20.90 -37.17 -14.56
N LEU A 634 19.59 -37.10 -14.77
CA LEU A 634 18.77 -35.91 -14.53
C LEU A 634 18.56 -35.70 -13.02
N ILE A 635 18.40 -36.78 -12.25
CA ILE A 635 18.38 -36.76 -10.78
C ILE A 635 19.74 -36.35 -10.20
N LEU A 636 20.87 -36.91 -10.69
CA LEU A 636 22.21 -36.46 -10.30
C LEU A 636 22.46 -35.00 -10.68
N GLY A 637 22.03 -34.59 -11.88
CA GLY A 637 22.15 -33.21 -12.36
C GLY A 637 21.35 -32.23 -11.50
N ALA A 638 20.12 -32.56 -11.14
CA ALA A 638 19.30 -31.78 -10.21
C ALA A 638 19.94 -31.72 -8.81
N GLY A 639 20.49 -32.83 -8.31
CA GLY A 639 21.25 -32.86 -7.06
C GLY A 639 22.46 -31.92 -7.08
N ALA A 640 23.30 -32.01 -8.11
CA ALA A 640 24.46 -31.15 -8.31
C ALA A 640 24.07 -29.67 -8.47
N ALA A 641 22.97 -29.37 -9.15
CA ALA A 641 22.50 -28.01 -9.38
C ALA A 641 22.11 -27.26 -8.08
N ASN A 642 21.76 -27.96 -6.99
CA ASN A 642 21.52 -27.33 -5.67
C ASN A 642 22.84 -26.96 -4.93
N LEU A 643 24.00 -27.38 -5.45
CA LEU A 643 25.33 -27.14 -4.87
C LEU A 643 26.15 -26.08 -5.63
N VAL A 644 25.69 -25.63 -6.80
CA VAL A 644 26.38 -24.59 -7.59
C VAL A 644 25.99 -23.19 -7.08
N PRO A 645 26.96 -22.36 -6.63
CA PRO A 645 26.68 -20.96 -6.36
C PRO A 645 26.43 -20.22 -7.68
N LEU A 646 25.39 -19.38 -7.71
CA LEU A 646 25.10 -18.52 -8.86
C LEU A 646 25.85 -17.19 -8.74
N ASP A 647 26.26 -16.64 -9.87
CA ASP A 647 26.99 -15.37 -9.91
C ASP A 647 26.04 -14.20 -9.62
N ALA A 648 26.10 -13.66 -8.40
CA ALA A 648 25.16 -12.65 -7.91
C ALA A 648 25.18 -11.35 -8.75
N SER A 649 26.32 -11.05 -9.38
CA SER A 649 26.57 -9.81 -10.10
C SER A 649 25.69 -9.61 -11.35
N GLU A 650 25.21 -10.69 -11.99
CA GLU A 650 24.24 -10.58 -13.09
C GLU A 650 22.85 -10.15 -12.58
N TYR A 651 22.41 -10.75 -11.46
CA TYR A 651 21.14 -10.42 -10.81
C TYR A 651 21.16 -9.00 -10.22
N GLU A 652 22.28 -8.56 -9.63
CA GLU A 652 22.45 -7.18 -9.15
C GLU A 652 22.29 -6.16 -10.28
N ARG A 653 22.92 -6.39 -11.45
CA ARG A 653 22.80 -5.50 -12.62
C ARG A 653 21.38 -5.48 -13.18
N ALA A 654 20.75 -6.64 -13.33
CA ALA A 654 19.38 -6.74 -13.84
C ALA A 654 18.36 -6.08 -12.90
N ALA A 655 18.46 -6.34 -11.60
CA ALA A 655 17.58 -5.75 -10.58
C ALA A 655 17.82 -4.23 -10.42
N SER A 656 19.07 -3.76 -10.51
CA SER A 656 19.38 -2.32 -10.47
C SER A 656 18.79 -1.59 -11.69
N THR A 657 18.83 -2.22 -12.87
CA THR A 657 18.23 -1.67 -14.09
C THR A 657 16.70 -1.62 -14.00
N ALA A 658 16.06 -2.66 -13.46
CA ALA A 658 14.59 -2.72 -13.34
C ALA A 658 14.03 -1.79 -12.26
N THR A 659 14.76 -1.58 -11.15
CA THR A 659 14.33 -0.74 -10.03
C THR A 659 14.79 0.71 -10.12
N GLY A 660 15.81 1.01 -10.92
CA GLY A 660 16.46 2.33 -10.97
C GLY A 660 17.29 2.66 -9.72
N LEU A 661 17.53 1.70 -8.84
CA LEU A 661 18.23 1.85 -7.56
C LEU A 661 19.37 0.83 -7.45
N PRO A 662 20.49 1.13 -6.75
CA PRO A 662 21.59 0.19 -6.63
C PRO A 662 21.18 -1.02 -5.77
N VAL A 663 21.18 -2.21 -6.38
CA VAL A 663 20.87 -3.49 -5.70
C VAL A 663 22.16 -4.19 -5.32
N LYS A 664 22.21 -4.69 -4.07
CA LYS A 664 23.28 -5.55 -3.55
C LYS A 664 22.71 -6.90 -3.08
N VAL A 665 23.39 -7.99 -3.39
CA VAL A 665 23.01 -9.37 -3.06
C VAL A 665 24.21 -10.08 -2.44
N ARG A 666 24.03 -10.74 -1.27
CA ARG A 666 25.17 -11.40 -0.59
C ARG A 666 25.54 -12.73 -1.23
N ALA A 667 24.56 -13.52 -1.65
CA ALA A 667 24.74 -14.80 -2.31
C ALA A 667 23.51 -15.14 -3.15
N ALA A 668 23.72 -15.88 -4.25
CA ALA A 668 22.65 -16.44 -5.06
C ALA A 668 22.82 -17.97 -5.14
N ARG A 669 21.72 -18.72 -5.01
CA ARG A 669 21.70 -20.19 -5.11
C ARG A 669 20.49 -20.64 -5.91
N LEU A 670 20.63 -21.76 -6.61
CA LEU A 670 19.51 -22.43 -7.26
C LEU A 670 18.95 -23.52 -6.33
N ARG A 671 17.65 -23.48 -6.06
CA ARG A 671 16.89 -24.65 -5.59
C ARG A 671 16.25 -25.34 -6.80
N VAL A 672 16.29 -26.66 -6.81
CA VAL A 672 15.66 -27.50 -7.84
C VAL A 672 14.75 -28.59 -7.22
N LEU A 673 15.00 -28.96 -5.96
CA LEU A 673 14.31 -30.08 -5.28
C LEU A 673 12.83 -29.82 -4.97
N THR A 674 12.45 -28.57 -4.72
CA THR A 674 11.06 -28.15 -4.40
C THR A 674 10.37 -27.48 -5.60
N GLY A 675 10.97 -27.54 -6.78
CA GLY A 675 10.71 -26.65 -7.91
C GLY A 675 11.97 -25.86 -8.27
N VAL A 676 11.97 -25.23 -9.45
CA VAL A 676 13.07 -24.36 -9.89
C VAL A 676 12.88 -22.97 -9.25
N GLU A 677 13.69 -22.65 -8.25
CA GLU A 677 13.69 -21.35 -7.57
C GLU A 677 15.11 -20.77 -7.53
N ILE A 678 15.28 -19.50 -7.90
CA ILE A 678 16.52 -18.76 -7.65
C ILE A 678 16.35 -18.02 -6.33
N VAL A 679 17.21 -18.32 -5.35
CA VAL A 679 17.18 -17.76 -4.01
C VAL A 679 18.34 -16.80 -3.82
N LEU A 680 18.03 -15.55 -3.49
CA LEU A 680 18.99 -14.49 -3.20
C LEU A 680 19.01 -14.20 -1.70
N GLU A 681 20.17 -14.27 -1.05
CA GLU A 681 20.33 -14.01 0.38
C GLU A 681 20.71 -12.54 0.66
N ARG A 682 20.07 -11.93 1.66
CA ARG A 682 20.33 -10.56 2.16
C ARG A 682 20.37 -9.51 1.06
N VAL A 683 19.25 -9.36 0.34
CA VAL A 683 19.10 -8.38 -0.74
C VAL A 683 18.86 -6.99 -0.15
N THR A 684 19.57 -5.99 -0.68
CA THR A 684 19.39 -4.57 -0.31
C THR A 684 19.18 -3.76 -1.59
N VAL A 685 18.12 -2.95 -1.66
CA VAL A 685 17.74 -2.13 -2.81
C VAL A 685 17.78 -0.66 -2.40
N GLY A 686 18.88 0.02 -2.74
CA GLY A 686 19.20 1.36 -2.24
C GLY A 686 19.14 1.44 -0.71
N ASP A 687 18.80 2.62 -0.19
CA ASP A 687 18.53 2.84 1.24
C ASP A 687 17.05 2.65 1.61
N VAL A 688 16.21 2.11 0.70
CA VAL A 688 14.75 2.10 0.84
C VAL A 688 14.15 0.74 1.20
N LEU A 689 14.79 -0.37 0.78
CA LEU A 689 14.28 -1.73 0.97
C LEU A 689 15.42 -2.69 1.32
N LYS A 690 15.22 -3.49 2.38
CA LYS A 690 16.06 -4.63 2.75
C LYS A 690 15.18 -5.89 2.77
N ALA A 691 15.69 -7.04 2.33
CA ALA A 691 15.02 -8.32 2.44
C ALA A 691 15.99 -9.41 2.90
N ALA A 692 15.57 -10.25 3.85
CA ALA A 692 16.42 -11.32 4.38
C ALA A 692 16.70 -12.40 3.32
N GLU A 693 15.68 -12.74 2.52
CA GLU A 693 15.71 -13.71 1.43
C GLU A 693 14.76 -13.22 0.32
N VAL A 694 15.13 -13.39 -0.95
CA VAL A 694 14.25 -13.18 -2.11
C VAL A 694 14.26 -14.44 -2.96
N ARG A 695 13.09 -15.07 -3.14
CA ARG A 695 12.90 -16.24 -4.01
C ARG A 695 12.28 -15.80 -5.33
N MET A 696 12.79 -16.31 -6.44
CA MET A 696 12.32 -15.97 -7.78
C MET A 696 12.04 -17.26 -8.55
N VAL A 697 10.79 -17.45 -9.00
CA VAL A 697 10.39 -18.61 -9.81
C VAL A 697 10.42 -18.18 -11.29
N PRO A 698 11.39 -18.67 -12.10
CA PRO A 698 11.47 -18.30 -13.51
C PRO A 698 10.42 -19.04 -14.34
N GLU A 699 9.92 -18.41 -15.40
CA GLU A 699 9.09 -19.09 -16.39
C GLU A 699 9.97 -19.98 -17.28
N LEU A 700 9.75 -21.30 -17.25
CA LEU A 700 10.61 -22.28 -17.93
C LEU A 700 10.73 -22.02 -19.46
N GLY A 701 9.68 -21.50 -20.10
CA GLY A 701 9.71 -21.11 -21.51
C GLY A 701 10.50 -19.83 -21.79
N ALA A 702 10.64 -18.93 -20.81
CA ALA A 702 11.37 -17.66 -20.94
C ALA A 702 12.86 -17.77 -20.56
N LEU A 703 13.27 -18.81 -19.82
CA LEU A 703 14.67 -19.05 -19.47
C LEU A 703 15.60 -19.11 -20.70
N LEU A 704 15.11 -19.67 -21.81
CA LEU A 704 15.83 -19.77 -23.08
C LEU A 704 15.74 -18.49 -23.94
N GLY A 705 14.90 -17.52 -23.55
CA GLY A 705 14.68 -16.27 -24.27
C GLY A 705 15.64 -15.14 -23.89
N THR A 706 15.59 -14.04 -24.65
CA THR A 706 16.32 -12.80 -24.39
C THR A 706 15.69 -11.95 -23.28
N GLN A 707 14.38 -12.06 -23.04
CA GLN A 707 13.72 -11.54 -21.85
C GLN A 707 13.61 -12.65 -20.78
N LYS A 708 14.05 -12.36 -19.56
CA LYS A 708 13.91 -13.28 -18.41
C LYS A 708 12.61 -12.97 -17.68
N ALA A 709 11.62 -13.83 -17.86
CA ALA A 709 10.34 -13.73 -17.16
C ALA A 709 10.32 -14.59 -15.89
N TYR A 710 9.68 -14.07 -14.85
CA TYR A 710 9.50 -14.69 -13.54
C TYR A 710 8.01 -14.68 -13.19
N SER A 711 7.46 -15.86 -12.90
CA SER A 711 6.05 -16.03 -12.56
C SER A 711 5.74 -15.47 -11.17
N SER A 712 6.68 -15.61 -10.24
CA SER A 712 6.61 -14.99 -8.90
C SER A 712 7.97 -14.56 -8.38
N VAL A 713 7.98 -13.47 -7.61
CA VAL A 713 9.10 -13.01 -6.79
C VAL A 713 8.61 -12.82 -5.36
N THR A 714 9.11 -13.62 -4.43
CA THR A 714 8.71 -13.61 -3.01
C THR A 714 9.83 -13.04 -2.13
N LEU A 715 9.57 -11.90 -1.48
CA LEU A 715 10.48 -11.27 -0.53
C LEU A 715 10.11 -11.71 0.90
N VAL A 716 11.06 -12.28 1.64
CA VAL A 716 10.84 -12.83 2.99
C VAL A 716 11.52 -11.93 4.03
N ASN A 717 10.77 -11.56 5.08
CA ASN A 717 11.19 -10.63 6.13
C ASN A 717 11.77 -9.34 5.53
N ALA A 718 10.94 -8.64 4.76
CA ALA A 718 11.29 -7.39 4.12
C ALA A 718 11.06 -6.18 5.05
N GLU A 719 11.93 -5.18 4.95
CA GLU A 719 11.84 -3.89 5.64
C GLU A 719 11.88 -2.79 4.59
N LEU A 720 10.77 -2.05 4.45
CA LEU A 720 10.57 -1.03 3.42
C LEU A 720 10.25 0.32 4.07
N LYS A 721 10.91 1.39 3.64
CA LYS A 721 10.61 2.75 4.12
C LYS A 721 9.27 3.25 3.59
N GLN A 722 8.44 3.82 4.46
CA GLN A 722 7.09 4.31 4.11
C GLN A 722 7.13 5.40 3.03
N SER A 723 8.18 6.23 2.98
CA SER A 723 8.40 7.21 1.92
C SER A 723 8.55 6.60 0.52
N ALA A 724 8.96 5.33 0.41
CA ALA A 724 9.11 4.63 -0.86
C ALA A 724 7.82 3.99 -1.38
N LEU A 725 6.75 3.92 -0.57
CA LEU A 725 5.47 3.30 -0.96
C LEU A 725 4.81 4.01 -2.14
N GLY A 726 4.80 5.34 -2.14
CA GLY A 726 4.28 6.13 -3.26
C GLY A 726 5.05 5.82 -4.55
N GLY A 727 6.38 5.75 -4.48
CA GLY A 727 7.23 5.33 -5.59
C GLY A 727 6.88 3.92 -6.08
N ALA A 728 6.82 2.93 -5.19
CA ALA A 728 6.60 1.52 -5.52
C ALA A 728 5.19 1.17 -6.01
N LEU A 729 4.17 1.95 -5.63
CA LEU A 729 2.77 1.73 -6.05
C LEU A 729 2.37 2.54 -7.29
N LEU A 730 2.89 3.76 -7.45
CA LEU A 730 2.56 4.65 -8.58
C LEU A 730 3.49 4.45 -9.77
N SER A 731 4.78 4.19 -9.53
CA SER A 731 5.76 3.96 -10.61
C SER A 731 5.72 2.50 -11.05
N GLY A 732 5.76 2.27 -12.36
CA GLY A 732 6.10 0.92 -12.86
C GLY A 732 7.58 0.66 -12.69
N MET A 733 7.98 -0.61 -12.57
CA MET A 733 9.36 -1.00 -12.84
C MET A 733 9.78 -0.53 -14.23
N GLN A 734 11.03 -0.08 -14.39
CA GLN A 734 11.52 0.30 -15.71
C GLN A 734 11.53 -0.92 -16.62
N GLN A 735 11.18 -0.74 -17.90
CA GLN A 735 11.08 -1.84 -18.87
C GLN A 735 12.46 -2.30 -19.34
N GLY A 736 13.18 -2.99 -18.44
CA GLY A 736 14.38 -3.77 -18.73
C GLY A 736 14.05 -5.17 -19.27
N PRO A 737 15.06 -6.06 -19.34
CA PRO A 737 14.89 -7.43 -19.84
C PRO A 737 14.17 -8.37 -18.84
N LEU A 738 13.69 -7.85 -17.70
CA LEU A 738 13.18 -8.62 -16.58
C LEU A 738 11.68 -8.36 -16.40
N ARG A 739 10.85 -9.40 -16.55
CA ARG A 739 9.39 -9.33 -16.41
C ARG A 739 8.94 -10.14 -15.20
N VAL A 740 8.23 -9.53 -14.26
CA VAL A 740 7.60 -10.22 -13.12
C VAL A 740 6.09 -10.24 -13.31
N ALA A 741 5.44 -11.38 -13.11
CA ALA A 741 3.98 -11.50 -13.15
C ALA A 741 3.31 -11.27 -11.78
N ARG A 742 3.95 -11.72 -10.68
CA ARG A 742 3.48 -11.52 -9.30
C ARG A 742 4.64 -11.19 -8.36
N VAL A 743 4.45 -10.22 -7.49
CA VAL A 743 5.34 -9.95 -6.34
C VAL A 743 4.59 -10.33 -5.07
N VAL A 744 5.24 -11.11 -4.20
CA VAL A 744 4.71 -11.50 -2.88
C VAL A 744 5.69 -11.01 -1.82
N THR A 745 5.19 -10.55 -0.67
CA THR A 745 6.03 -10.29 0.51
C THR A 745 5.49 -11.04 1.71
N SER A 746 6.35 -11.73 2.45
CA SER A 746 5.99 -12.41 3.70
C SER A 746 6.70 -11.75 4.89
N GLY A 747 5.93 -11.26 5.85
CA GLY A 747 6.44 -10.54 7.02
C GLY A 747 7.04 -9.17 6.67
N LEU A 748 6.37 -8.38 5.83
CA LEU A 748 6.80 -7.02 5.51
C LEU A 748 6.64 -6.11 6.73
N LYS A 749 7.67 -5.30 7.01
CA LYS A 749 7.67 -4.21 7.99
C LYS A 749 7.83 -2.88 7.28
N LEU A 750 7.07 -1.88 7.72
CA LEU A 750 7.09 -0.53 7.16
C LEU A 750 7.76 0.47 8.11
N ASP A 751 9.00 0.84 7.80
CA ASP A 751 9.79 1.83 8.55
C ASP A 751 9.30 3.26 8.27
N GLY A 752 8.79 3.96 9.28
CA GLY A 752 8.25 5.32 9.13
C GLY A 752 7.27 5.76 10.24
N PRO A 753 6.64 6.93 10.08
CA PRO A 753 5.89 7.59 11.15
C PRO A 753 4.52 6.97 11.47
N VAL A 754 3.97 6.10 10.61
CA VAL A 754 2.72 5.38 10.89
C VAL A 754 3.05 3.97 11.38
N ALA A 755 2.88 3.70 12.67
CA ALA A 755 3.13 2.37 13.23
C ALA A 755 2.10 1.35 12.73
N LEU A 756 2.52 0.48 11.82
CA LEU A 756 1.71 -0.62 11.28
C LEU A 756 2.26 -1.97 11.75
N PRO A 757 1.40 -2.99 11.95
CA PRO A 757 1.87 -4.36 12.24
C PRO A 757 2.67 -4.92 11.05
N ALA A 758 3.35 -6.06 11.24
CA ALA A 758 3.86 -6.82 10.10
C ALA A 758 2.70 -7.46 9.32
N PHE A 759 2.77 -7.44 8.00
CA PHE A 759 1.75 -8.02 7.12
C PHE A 759 2.36 -8.57 5.82
N ASP A 760 1.56 -9.33 5.08
CA ASP A 760 1.91 -9.91 3.80
C ASP A 760 1.25 -9.12 2.66
N ILE A 761 1.92 -9.06 1.50
CA ILE A 761 1.41 -8.44 0.28
C ILE A 761 1.40 -9.48 -0.83
N GLU A 762 0.34 -9.50 -1.63
CA GLU A 762 0.28 -10.15 -2.93
C GLU A 762 -0.06 -9.11 -4.00
N ALA A 763 0.95 -8.69 -4.77
CA ALA A 763 0.83 -7.73 -5.86
C ALA A 763 0.86 -8.45 -7.22
N SER A 764 -0.20 -8.29 -8.00
CA SER A 764 -0.26 -8.76 -9.39
C SER A 764 0.23 -7.65 -10.32
N MET A 765 1.09 -7.99 -11.28
CA MET A 765 1.70 -7.03 -12.20
C MET A 765 0.94 -6.95 -13.51
N GLY A 766 0.52 -5.74 -13.89
CA GLY A 766 -0.12 -5.45 -15.17
C GLY A 766 0.87 -5.16 -16.29
N ALA A 767 0.33 -4.74 -17.44
CA ALA A 767 1.14 -4.31 -18.58
C ALA A 767 2.06 -3.12 -18.20
N GLY A 768 3.31 -3.13 -18.67
CA GLY A 768 4.28 -2.09 -18.38
C GLY A 768 4.85 -2.08 -16.95
N GLY A 769 4.74 -3.18 -16.20
CA GLY A 769 5.47 -3.34 -14.93
C GLY A 769 4.89 -2.56 -13.75
N ARG A 770 3.63 -2.12 -13.83
CA ARG A 770 2.86 -1.52 -12.72
C ARG A 770 2.03 -2.57 -12.00
N ALA A 771 1.82 -2.42 -10.69
CA ALA A 771 0.87 -3.26 -9.98
C ALA A 771 -0.57 -2.94 -10.43
N SER A 772 -1.38 -3.96 -10.71
CA SER A 772 -2.78 -3.82 -11.12
C SER A 772 -3.75 -4.03 -9.95
N ILE A 773 -3.43 -4.99 -9.08
CA ILE A 773 -4.12 -5.29 -7.82
C ILE A 773 -3.06 -5.65 -6.79
N VAL A 774 -3.17 -5.09 -5.59
CA VAL A 774 -2.30 -5.34 -4.45
C VAL A 774 -3.17 -5.74 -3.26
N LYS A 775 -3.17 -7.02 -2.91
CA LYS A 775 -3.86 -7.54 -1.74
C LYS A 775 -2.94 -7.47 -0.52
N LEU A 776 -3.48 -7.01 0.60
CA LEU A 776 -2.79 -6.98 1.90
C LEU A 776 -3.44 -8.06 2.77
N SER A 777 -2.65 -8.84 3.50
CA SER A 777 -3.16 -9.93 4.34
C SER A 777 -2.33 -10.09 5.60
N GLY A 778 -2.98 -10.36 6.73
CA GLY A 778 -2.29 -10.49 8.00
C GLY A 778 -3.24 -10.61 9.19
N GLU A 779 -2.70 -10.99 10.34
CA GLU A 779 -3.49 -11.27 11.55
C GLU A 779 -4.35 -10.07 12.00
N ARG A 780 -3.85 -8.84 11.79
CA ARG A 780 -4.47 -7.59 12.30
C ARG A 780 -4.64 -6.50 11.25
N LEU A 781 -4.32 -6.78 9.98
CA LEU A 781 -4.43 -5.87 8.86
C LEU A 781 -4.74 -6.67 7.59
N ASN A 782 -5.87 -6.35 6.94
CA ASN A 782 -6.27 -6.94 5.66
C ASN A 782 -6.78 -5.82 4.74
N GLY A 783 -6.64 -5.97 3.43
CA GLY A 783 -7.12 -4.94 2.51
C GLY A 783 -6.87 -5.21 1.03
N LEU A 784 -7.41 -4.34 0.21
CA LEU A 784 -7.27 -4.32 -1.24
C LEU A 784 -6.87 -2.92 -1.70
N ILE A 785 -5.72 -2.84 -2.35
CA ILE A 785 -5.20 -1.67 -3.04
C ILE A 785 -5.33 -1.89 -4.55
N THR A 786 -5.91 -0.92 -5.25
CA THR A 786 -6.18 -0.95 -6.70
C THR A 786 -5.62 0.30 -7.36
N PRO A 787 -4.39 0.26 -7.90
CA PRO A 787 -3.81 1.38 -8.66
C PRO A 787 -4.57 1.68 -9.96
N ARG A 788 -4.72 2.97 -10.27
CA ARG A 788 -5.33 3.52 -11.49
C ARG A 788 -4.55 4.75 -11.94
N ASP A 789 -3.63 4.57 -12.88
CA ASP A 789 -2.77 5.59 -13.51
C ASP A 789 -1.87 6.40 -12.57
N LYS A 790 -2.43 7.39 -11.86
CA LYS A 790 -1.76 8.25 -10.87
C LYS A 790 -2.44 8.24 -9.50
N VAL A 791 -3.55 7.52 -9.36
CA VAL A 791 -4.39 7.47 -8.16
C VAL A 791 -4.50 6.01 -7.72
N VAL A 792 -4.34 5.76 -6.44
CA VAL A 792 -4.44 4.44 -5.82
C VAL A 792 -5.72 4.39 -5.00
N GLY A 793 -6.69 3.59 -5.45
CA GLY A 793 -7.87 3.26 -4.64
C GLY A 793 -7.47 2.27 -3.54
N PHE A 794 -8.01 2.43 -2.33
CA PHE A 794 -7.75 1.53 -1.21
C PHE A 794 -9.01 1.22 -0.41
N ASP A 795 -9.06 0.00 0.11
CA ASP A 795 -10.07 -0.53 1.01
C ASP A 795 -9.33 -1.38 2.07
N VAL A 796 -9.23 -0.91 3.31
CA VAL A 796 -8.34 -1.49 4.33
C VAL A 796 -9.07 -1.59 5.67
N THR A 797 -8.97 -2.76 6.31
CA THR A 797 -9.49 -3.03 7.65
C THR A 797 -8.35 -3.43 8.58
N MET A 798 -8.26 -2.79 9.74
CA MET A 798 -7.28 -3.04 10.79
C MET A 798 -7.97 -3.38 12.11
N ALA A 799 -7.51 -4.43 12.79
CA ALA A 799 -8.09 -4.81 14.08
C ALA A 799 -7.87 -3.73 15.15
N THR A 800 -6.77 -2.97 15.05
CA THR A 800 -6.42 -1.89 15.96
C THR A 800 -5.54 -0.87 15.23
N PHE A 801 -5.87 0.41 15.31
CA PHE A 801 -5.12 1.51 14.73
C PHE A 801 -4.85 2.59 15.78
N THR A 802 -3.58 2.92 16.01
CA THR A 802 -3.15 3.96 16.96
C THR A 802 -2.81 5.23 16.17
N LEU A 803 -3.40 6.37 16.54
CA LEU A 803 -3.20 7.61 15.78
C LEU A 803 -1.79 8.16 16.00
N PRO A 804 -0.96 8.36 14.94
CA PRO A 804 0.44 8.75 15.09
C PRO A 804 0.61 10.18 15.65
N PHE A 805 -0.38 11.04 15.46
CA PHE A 805 -0.48 12.39 16.03
C PHE A 805 -1.19 12.44 17.39
N ALA A 806 -1.74 11.31 17.86
CA ALA A 806 -2.42 11.22 19.15
C ALA A 806 -2.28 9.80 19.74
N PRO A 807 -1.09 9.36 20.20
CA PRO A 807 -0.84 7.96 20.58
C PRO A 807 -1.67 7.42 21.76
N LYS A 808 -2.39 8.29 22.48
CA LYS A 808 -3.36 7.93 23.53
C LYS A 808 -4.74 7.55 22.97
N LEU A 809 -4.98 7.76 21.68
CA LEU A 809 -6.23 7.45 20.99
C LEU A 809 -6.01 6.26 20.06
N THR A 810 -6.62 5.14 20.46
CA THR A 810 -6.62 3.88 19.72
C THR A 810 -8.03 3.58 19.23
N ILE A 811 -8.17 3.33 17.93
CA ILE A 811 -9.43 2.93 17.30
C ILE A 811 -9.35 1.40 17.08
N VAL A 812 -10.38 0.68 17.52
CA VAL A 812 -10.52 -0.77 17.37
C VAL A 812 -11.46 -1.05 16.19
N GLU A 813 -11.31 -2.17 15.48
CA GLU A 813 -12.13 -2.50 14.29
C GLU A 813 -12.14 -1.36 13.24
N PHE A 814 -10.97 -0.81 12.94
CA PHE A 814 -10.85 0.39 12.10
C PHE A 814 -10.88 0.05 10.61
N GLY A 815 -11.95 0.46 9.93
CA GLY A 815 -12.10 0.44 8.47
C GLY A 815 -11.77 1.79 7.83
N MET A 816 -11.12 1.78 6.67
CA MET A 816 -11.00 2.97 5.81
C MET A 816 -11.11 2.61 4.32
N LYS A 817 -11.78 3.48 3.55
CA LYS A 817 -11.90 3.37 2.09
C LYS A 817 -11.67 4.74 1.44
N GLY A 818 -10.95 4.78 0.33
CA GLY A 818 -10.59 6.06 -0.30
C GLY A 818 -9.65 5.95 -1.50
N SER A 819 -9.00 7.07 -1.78
CA SER A 819 -8.05 7.24 -2.88
C SER A 819 -6.88 8.13 -2.49
N ALA A 820 -5.66 7.69 -2.76
CA ALA A 820 -4.43 8.46 -2.55
C ALA A 820 -3.65 8.66 -3.86
N ASP A 821 -2.85 9.71 -3.94
CA ASP A 821 -1.98 10.04 -5.07
C ASP A 821 -0.58 10.43 -4.56
N ALA A 822 0.16 11.29 -5.26
CA ALA A 822 1.48 11.75 -4.86
C ALA A 822 1.46 12.94 -3.88
N GLU A 823 0.34 13.66 -3.79
CA GLU A 823 0.19 14.95 -3.08
C GLU A 823 -0.82 14.87 -1.91
N GLY A 824 -1.67 13.84 -1.88
CA GLY A 824 -2.58 13.62 -0.75
C GLY A 824 -3.35 12.30 -0.76
N MET A 825 -4.24 12.19 0.23
CA MET A 825 -5.17 11.08 0.43
C MET A 825 -6.56 11.59 0.77
N THR A 826 -7.56 11.24 -0.04
CA THR A 826 -8.97 11.44 0.31
C THR A 826 -9.56 10.13 0.82
N VAL A 827 -9.80 10.05 2.12
CA VAL A 827 -10.55 8.99 2.79
C VAL A 827 -12.04 9.29 2.63
N ALA A 828 -12.69 8.58 1.70
CA ALA A 828 -14.10 8.77 1.39
C ALA A 828 -15.01 8.36 2.56
N SER A 829 -14.63 7.29 3.26
CA SER A 829 -15.26 6.84 4.50
C SER A 829 -14.24 6.14 5.41
N PHE A 830 -14.29 6.41 6.70
CA PHE A 830 -13.69 5.58 7.73
C PHE A 830 -14.71 5.26 8.81
N ASP A 831 -14.52 4.13 9.49
CA ASP A 831 -15.39 3.62 10.55
C ASP A 831 -14.57 2.85 11.60
N GLY A 832 -15.11 2.69 12.80
CA GLY A 832 -14.52 1.85 13.84
C GLY A 832 -15.09 2.11 15.24
N ARG A 833 -14.50 1.47 16.24
CA ARG A 833 -14.87 1.59 17.66
C ARG A 833 -13.89 2.49 18.41
N LEU A 834 -14.41 3.47 19.14
CA LEU A 834 -13.63 4.43 19.91
C LEU A 834 -14.40 4.85 21.17
N LEU A 835 -13.75 4.76 22.33
CA LEU A 835 -14.32 5.10 23.64
C LEU A 835 -15.72 4.47 23.87
N GLU A 836 -15.75 3.14 23.76
CA GLU A 836 -16.91 2.23 23.89
C GLU A 836 -18.02 2.38 22.82
N GLY A 837 -18.09 3.52 22.14
CA GLY A 837 -19.01 3.79 21.03
C GLY A 837 -18.43 3.51 19.64
N THR A 838 -19.16 3.98 18.63
CA THR A 838 -18.78 3.88 17.21
C THR A 838 -18.42 5.26 16.67
N VAL A 839 -17.35 5.35 15.89
CA VAL A 839 -16.95 6.54 15.15
C VAL A 839 -17.05 6.25 13.64
N VAL A 840 -17.59 7.20 12.88
CA VAL A 840 -17.66 7.17 11.41
C VAL A 840 -17.32 8.57 10.88
N GLY A 841 -16.61 8.67 9.76
CA GLY A 841 -16.25 9.97 9.20
C GLY A 841 -15.67 9.91 7.79
N SER A 842 -15.16 11.05 7.34
CA SER A 842 -14.40 11.21 6.10
C SER A 842 -13.27 12.23 6.31
N ALA A 843 -12.18 12.10 5.57
CA ALA A 843 -11.01 12.95 5.76
C ALA A 843 -10.28 13.22 4.43
N ARG A 844 -9.61 14.36 4.35
CA ARG A 844 -8.60 14.66 3.34
C ARG A 844 -7.30 14.99 4.05
N VAL A 845 -6.25 14.25 3.71
CA VAL A 845 -4.86 14.56 4.02
C VAL A 845 -4.23 15.16 2.76
N GLN A 846 -3.45 16.22 2.92
CA GLN A 846 -2.53 16.73 1.89
C GLN A 846 -1.13 16.80 2.51
N TRP A 847 -0.11 16.52 1.71
CA TRP A 847 1.28 16.50 2.15
C TRP A 847 2.21 17.11 1.10
N GLY A 848 3.38 17.57 1.52
CA GLY A 848 4.32 18.30 0.68
C GLY A 848 5.26 19.12 1.55
N GLN A 849 5.21 20.46 1.45
CA GLN A 849 5.93 21.36 2.36
C GLN A 849 5.33 21.40 3.77
N SER A 850 4.05 21.03 3.92
CA SER A 850 3.35 20.89 5.19
C SER A 850 2.28 19.80 5.08
N TRP A 851 1.90 19.23 6.21
CA TRP A 851 0.71 18.40 6.34
C TRP A 851 -0.50 19.30 6.57
N ASP A 852 -1.58 19.06 5.83
CA ASP A 852 -2.92 19.59 6.09
C ASP A 852 -3.90 18.42 6.19
N LEU A 853 -4.77 18.46 7.19
CA LEU A 853 -5.71 17.39 7.53
C LEU A 853 -7.08 17.99 7.85
N GLN A 854 -8.01 17.80 6.93
CA GLN A 854 -9.39 18.26 7.00
C GLN A 854 -10.32 17.06 7.14
N GLY A 855 -11.44 17.17 7.86
CA GLY A 855 -12.42 16.09 7.84
C GLY A 855 -13.71 16.36 8.56
N GLN A 856 -14.60 15.36 8.50
CA GLN A 856 -15.85 15.31 9.23
C GLN A 856 -15.87 14.02 10.05
N ILE A 857 -16.34 14.14 11.29
CA ILE A 857 -16.40 13.03 12.25
C ILE A 857 -17.78 12.98 12.88
N GLN A 858 -18.32 11.78 13.04
CA GLN A 858 -19.54 11.51 13.78
C GLN A 858 -19.28 10.36 14.76
N GLY A 859 -19.41 10.65 16.05
CA GLY A 859 -19.43 9.65 17.11
C GLY A 859 -20.86 9.30 17.51
N ARG A 860 -21.11 8.03 17.82
CA ARG A 860 -22.39 7.52 18.29
C ARG A 860 -22.19 6.63 19.51
N THR A 861 -23.02 6.82 20.54
CA THR A 861 -23.04 6.01 21.77
C THR A 861 -21.68 5.93 22.47
N MET A 862 -20.85 6.97 22.38
CA MET A 862 -19.54 7.02 23.04
C MET A 862 -19.70 7.32 24.53
N ASN A 863 -18.76 6.91 25.38
CA ASN A 863 -18.82 7.18 26.81
C ASN A 863 -18.47 8.64 27.12
N ALA A 864 -19.45 9.43 27.57
CA ALA A 864 -19.30 10.86 27.80
C ALA A 864 -18.30 11.19 28.94
N ALA A 865 -18.20 10.31 29.94
CA ALA A 865 -17.31 10.52 31.09
C ALA A 865 -15.83 10.46 30.70
N VAL A 866 -15.47 9.83 29.57
CA VAL A 866 -14.07 9.78 29.12
C VAL A 866 -13.62 11.09 28.47
N PHE A 867 -14.54 11.88 27.90
CA PHE A 867 -14.21 13.17 27.28
C PHE A 867 -14.06 14.30 28.30
N ALA A 868 -14.86 14.30 29.37
CA ALA A 868 -14.89 15.38 30.35
C ALA A 868 -15.25 14.88 31.78
N PRO A 869 -14.43 14.00 32.40
CA PRO A 869 -14.77 13.32 33.66
C PRO A 869 -15.06 14.27 34.83
N GLN A 870 -14.47 15.46 34.85
CA GLN A 870 -14.70 16.48 35.88
C GLN A 870 -16.04 17.21 35.73
N LEU A 871 -16.62 17.22 34.52
CA LEU A 871 -17.86 17.92 34.20
C LEU A 871 -19.05 16.96 34.09
N VAL A 872 -18.84 15.79 33.48
CA VAL A 872 -19.87 14.77 33.21
C VAL A 872 -19.41 13.45 33.83
N ALA A 873 -20.13 13.01 34.87
CA ALA A 873 -19.79 11.80 35.62
C ALA A 873 -20.22 10.50 34.93
N GLU A 874 -21.25 10.58 34.08
CA GLU A 874 -21.82 9.46 33.30
C GLU A 874 -22.64 10.02 32.12
N GLY A 875 -22.85 9.20 31.08
CA GLY A 875 -23.74 9.54 29.96
C GLY A 875 -23.30 8.90 28.62
N ARG A 876 -24.24 8.77 27.68
CA ARG A 876 -23.98 8.38 26.28
C ARG A 876 -23.87 9.63 25.41
N PHE A 877 -22.72 9.85 24.80
CA PHE A 877 -22.43 10.94 23.89
C PHE A 877 -22.70 10.52 22.43
N ASP A 878 -23.48 11.33 21.73
CA ASP A 878 -23.67 11.31 20.30
C ASP A 878 -23.29 12.70 19.75
N GLY A 879 -22.52 12.79 18.68
CA GLY A 879 -22.06 14.09 18.19
C GLY A 879 -21.46 14.06 16.80
N ARG A 880 -21.46 15.22 16.13
CA ARG A 880 -20.88 15.40 14.80
C ARG A 880 -20.10 16.70 14.73
N GLY A 881 -18.88 16.65 14.22
CA GLY A 881 -18.02 17.82 14.03
C GLY A 881 -17.29 17.83 12.70
N ARG A 882 -16.66 18.97 12.41
CA ARG A 882 -15.60 19.12 11.41
C ARG A 882 -14.29 19.38 12.13
N PHE A 883 -13.21 18.76 11.68
CA PHE A 883 -11.87 19.01 12.20
C PHE A 883 -10.97 19.57 11.10
N THR A 884 -10.05 20.45 11.50
CA THR A 884 -8.92 20.90 10.67
C THR A 884 -7.65 20.94 11.53
N MET A 885 -6.55 20.48 10.95
CA MET A 885 -5.22 20.39 11.56
C MET A 885 -4.18 20.66 10.47
N ALA A 886 -3.15 21.44 10.74
CA ALA A 886 -2.05 21.72 9.82
C ALA A 886 -0.70 21.85 10.57
N GLY A 887 0.38 21.33 9.99
CA GLY A 887 1.70 21.35 10.63
C GLY A 887 2.84 20.92 9.72
N ALA A 888 4.07 21.26 10.09
CA ALA A 888 5.26 20.85 9.33
C ALA A 888 5.50 19.32 9.39
N GLU A 889 5.09 18.68 10.49
CA GLU A 889 5.28 17.25 10.76
C GLU A 889 3.96 16.60 11.14
N LEU A 890 3.76 15.34 10.73
CA LEU A 890 2.56 14.55 11.05
C LEU A 890 2.26 14.55 12.57
N ALA A 891 3.29 14.41 13.40
CA ALA A 891 3.16 14.37 14.87
C ALA A 891 2.64 15.68 15.49
N LYS A 892 2.84 16.83 14.82
CA LYS A 892 2.48 18.17 15.32
C LYS A 892 1.08 18.63 14.90
N LEU A 893 0.36 17.84 14.10
CA LEU A 893 -1.00 18.16 13.64
C LEU A 893 -1.95 18.52 14.79
N LEU A 894 -1.84 17.86 15.95
CA LEU A 894 -2.72 18.08 17.10
C LEU A 894 -2.57 19.46 17.75
N GLU A 895 -1.41 20.12 17.64
CA GLU A 895 -1.14 21.45 18.21
C GLU A 895 -2.05 22.53 17.59
N SER A 896 -2.34 22.37 16.30
CA SER A 896 -3.16 23.27 15.50
C SER A 896 -4.65 22.90 15.44
N LEU A 897 -5.06 21.83 16.13
CA LEU A 897 -6.40 21.25 16.04
C LEU A 897 -7.48 22.30 16.28
N ARG A 898 -8.34 22.47 15.28
CA ARG A 898 -9.64 23.13 15.37
C ARG A 898 -10.73 22.10 15.14
N LEU A 899 -11.70 22.05 16.04
CA LEU A 899 -12.85 21.13 16.00
C LEU A 899 -14.13 21.90 16.29
N ASP A 900 -15.03 21.97 15.30
CA ASP A 900 -16.33 22.64 15.42
C ASP A 900 -17.46 21.62 15.21
N GLY A 901 -18.39 21.51 16.16
CA GLY A 901 -19.44 20.49 16.10
C GLY A 901 -20.64 20.72 17.01
N THR A 902 -21.59 19.80 16.91
CA THR A 902 -22.80 19.72 17.75
C THR A 902 -22.87 18.37 18.42
N PHE A 903 -23.36 18.34 19.66
CA PHE A 903 -23.44 17.13 20.47
C PHE A 903 -24.74 17.03 21.26
N THR A 904 -25.08 15.78 21.60
CA THR A 904 -26.14 15.39 22.52
C THR A 904 -25.56 14.36 23.49
N VAL A 905 -25.74 14.56 24.79
CA VAL A 905 -25.48 13.53 25.81
C VAL A 905 -26.81 13.08 26.39
N THR A 906 -27.07 11.77 26.37
CA THR A 906 -28.29 11.17 26.91
C THR A 906 -28.01 10.36 28.19
N LYS A 907 -28.98 10.36 29.12
CA LYS A 907 -28.95 9.63 30.40
C LYS A 907 -27.63 9.85 31.16
N GLY A 908 -27.31 11.09 31.46
CA GLY A 908 -26.04 11.48 32.09
C GLY A 908 -26.20 12.24 33.39
N ALA A 909 -25.09 12.62 34.01
CA ALA A 909 -25.09 13.49 35.19
C ALA A 909 -23.92 14.48 35.17
N LEU A 910 -24.20 15.75 35.50
CA LEU A 910 -23.16 16.74 35.77
C LEU A 910 -22.50 16.41 37.11
N GLY A 911 -21.16 16.31 37.13
CA GLY A 911 -20.40 15.86 38.29
C GLY A 911 -20.16 16.93 39.36
N ALA A 912 -20.11 18.20 38.96
CA ALA A 912 -19.65 19.31 39.80
C ALA A 912 -20.73 19.93 40.71
N PHE A 913 -21.96 20.04 40.22
CA PHE A 913 -23.00 20.88 40.84
C PHE A 913 -24.36 20.18 40.93
N ASP A 914 -25.12 20.50 41.98
CA ASP A 914 -26.55 20.19 42.15
C ASP A 914 -27.40 21.44 41.87
N LEU A 915 -27.80 21.64 40.61
CA LEU A 915 -28.63 22.76 40.17
C LEU A 915 -30.02 22.76 40.81
N SER A 916 -30.52 21.60 41.24
CA SER A 916 -31.82 21.48 41.90
C SER A 916 -31.77 22.07 43.31
N ARG A 917 -30.68 21.81 44.04
CA ARG A 917 -30.38 22.38 45.35
C ARG A 917 -30.01 23.86 45.25
N ALA A 918 -29.27 24.28 44.22
CA ALA A 918 -28.95 25.69 43.97
C ALA A 918 -30.22 26.55 43.80
N LEU A 919 -31.25 26.02 43.15
CA LEU A 919 -32.54 26.72 42.97
C LEU A 919 -33.40 26.77 44.24
N GLN A 920 -33.22 25.82 45.16
CA GLN A 920 -34.01 25.72 46.39
C GLN A 920 -33.34 26.43 47.58
N ALA A 921 -32.02 26.34 47.70
CA ALA A 921 -31.24 26.96 48.76
C ALA A 921 -30.55 28.23 48.25
N SER A 922 -30.67 29.35 48.98
CA SER A 922 -30.04 30.61 48.58
C SER A 922 -28.52 30.68 48.86
N SER A 923 -27.86 29.55 49.11
CA SER A 923 -26.45 29.44 49.48
C SER A 923 -25.56 29.12 48.27
N ALA A 924 -24.42 29.81 48.17
CA ALA A 924 -23.52 29.77 47.01
C ALA A 924 -22.62 28.52 46.92
N GLN A 925 -23.06 27.36 47.45
CA GLN A 925 -22.21 26.17 47.59
C GLN A 925 -23.00 24.87 47.35
N ALA A 926 -23.62 24.77 46.17
CA ALA A 926 -24.43 23.63 45.74
C ALA A 926 -23.58 22.49 45.11
N SER A 927 -22.60 21.98 45.87
CA SER A 927 -21.81 20.80 45.48
C SER A 927 -22.68 19.53 45.44
N GLY A 928 -22.60 18.77 44.35
CA GLY A 928 -23.36 17.52 44.18
C GLY A 928 -23.47 17.12 42.71
N ARG A 929 -24.36 16.18 42.39
CA ARG A 929 -24.61 15.75 41.00
C ARG A 929 -25.96 16.24 40.50
N THR A 930 -26.02 16.76 39.28
CA THR A 930 -27.28 17.03 38.56
C THR A 930 -27.50 15.96 37.48
N PRO A 931 -28.37 14.95 37.71
CA PRO A 931 -28.75 14.02 36.65
C PRO A 931 -29.57 14.73 35.56
N PHE A 932 -29.39 14.31 34.31
CA PHE A 932 -30.12 14.82 33.15
C PHE A 932 -30.55 13.72 32.18
N THR A 933 -31.74 13.88 31.62
CA THR A 933 -32.27 13.01 30.57
C THR A 933 -31.52 13.27 29.26
N GLU A 934 -31.32 14.54 28.92
CA GLU A 934 -30.66 14.97 27.70
C GLU A 934 -29.95 16.33 27.90
N LEU A 935 -28.73 16.46 27.38
CA LEU A 935 -27.94 17.68 27.30
C LEU A 935 -27.49 17.88 25.84
N GLN A 936 -27.99 18.92 25.18
CA GLN A 936 -27.60 19.30 23.82
C GLN A 936 -26.70 20.54 23.82
N GLY A 937 -25.89 20.74 22.78
CA GLY A 937 -25.16 21.98 22.57
C GLY A 937 -24.26 22.00 21.33
N SER A 938 -23.62 23.13 21.10
CA SER A 938 -22.53 23.31 20.14
C SER A 938 -21.19 23.42 20.88
N ALA A 939 -20.14 22.84 20.31
CA ALA A 939 -18.79 22.81 20.85
C ALA A 939 -17.79 23.27 19.79
N SER A 940 -16.92 24.19 20.18
CA SER A 940 -15.82 24.69 19.36
C SER A 940 -14.52 24.60 20.18
N TYR A 941 -13.51 23.94 19.64
CA TYR A 941 -12.19 23.81 20.26
C TYR A 941 -11.12 24.33 19.30
N ALA A 942 -10.20 25.16 19.80
CA ALA A 942 -9.09 25.68 19.03
C ALA A 942 -7.89 26.00 19.93
N GLY A 943 -6.72 25.43 19.64
CA GLY A 943 -5.46 25.80 20.32
C GLY A 943 -5.48 25.66 21.85
N GLY A 944 -6.17 24.64 22.37
CA GLY A 944 -6.32 24.38 23.80
C GLY A 944 -7.55 25.03 24.46
N ALA A 945 -8.18 26.04 23.83
CA ALA A 945 -9.42 26.62 24.34
C ALA A 945 -10.63 25.79 23.89
N LEU A 946 -11.60 25.61 24.79
CA LEU A 946 -12.88 24.94 24.52
C LEU A 946 -14.04 25.88 24.84
N ALA A 947 -14.78 26.31 23.82
CA ALA A 947 -15.97 27.12 23.94
C ALA A 947 -17.23 26.29 23.64
N LEU A 948 -18.05 26.07 24.66
CA LEU A 948 -19.36 25.41 24.59
C LEU A 948 -20.47 26.45 24.54
N ARG A 949 -21.30 26.37 23.50
CA ARG A 949 -22.38 27.32 23.20
C ARG A 949 -23.71 26.61 23.13
N GLU A 950 -24.78 27.39 23.29
CA GLU A 950 -26.17 26.93 23.15
C GLU A 950 -26.54 25.70 24.01
N LEU A 951 -25.87 25.54 25.17
CA LEU A 951 -26.09 24.40 26.06
C LEU A 951 -27.54 24.38 26.51
N ARG A 952 -28.20 23.23 26.35
CA ARG A 952 -29.60 22.98 26.76
C ARG A 952 -29.67 21.65 27.52
N LEU A 953 -29.92 21.72 28.82
CA LEU A 953 -30.09 20.59 29.72
C LEU A 953 -31.58 20.38 30.01
N SER A 954 -32.02 19.12 29.99
CA SER A 954 -33.36 18.71 30.42
C SER A 954 -33.31 17.53 31.39
N SER A 955 -34.09 17.62 32.47
CA SER A 955 -34.22 16.56 33.47
C SER A 955 -35.61 16.62 34.11
N GLY A 956 -36.60 16.08 33.39
CA GLY A 956 -38.01 16.11 33.77
C GLY A 956 -38.55 17.53 33.97
N LEU A 957 -38.59 17.99 35.23
CA LEU A 957 -39.08 19.31 35.65
C LEU A 957 -37.98 20.38 35.70
N LEU A 958 -36.70 19.98 35.63
CA LEU A 958 -35.55 20.87 35.58
C LEU A 958 -35.15 21.14 34.13
N ARG A 959 -34.94 22.42 33.80
CA ARG A 959 -34.35 22.88 32.53
C ARG A 959 -33.15 23.75 32.83
N GLY A 960 -32.11 23.64 32.00
CA GLY A 960 -30.92 24.50 32.04
C GLY A 960 -30.59 25.03 30.65
N ALA A 961 -30.17 26.29 30.56
CA ALA A 961 -29.69 26.91 29.33
C ALA A 961 -28.42 27.74 29.61
N GLY A 962 -27.36 27.61 28.82
CA GLY A 962 -26.11 28.28 29.15
C GLY A 962 -24.98 28.26 28.12
N THR A 963 -23.83 28.74 28.56
CA THR A 963 -22.56 28.80 27.82
C THR A 963 -21.39 28.56 28.79
N LEU A 964 -20.38 27.81 28.36
CA LEU A 964 -19.20 27.47 29.18
C LEU A 964 -17.94 27.55 28.33
N ASP A 965 -16.96 28.34 28.78
CA ASP A 965 -15.68 28.56 28.13
C ASP A 965 -14.54 28.08 29.06
N VAL A 966 -13.64 27.27 28.51
CA VAL A 966 -12.41 26.80 29.16
C VAL A 966 -11.22 27.39 28.41
N ASP A 967 -10.32 28.07 29.13
CA ASP A 967 -9.08 28.59 28.53
C ASP A 967 -7.99 27.49 28.40
N PRO A 968 -6.91 27.73 27.63
CA PRO A 968 -5.81 26.76 27.48
C PRO A 968 -5.03 26.43 28.77
N LYS A 969 -5.29 27.13 29.89
CA LYS A 969 -4.73 26.88 31.22
C LYS A 969 -5.69 26.10 32.12
N GLY A 970 -6.88 25.76 31.62
CA GLY A 970 -7.93 25.07 32.38
C GLY A 970 -8.74 25.99 33.31
N ALA A 971 -8.65 27.30 33.15
CA ALA A 971 -9.54 28.24 33.84
C ALA A 971 -10.96 28.12 33.26
N LEU A 972 -11.95 28.03 34.14
CA LEU A 972 -13.34 27.77 33.78
C LEU A 972 -14.16 29.06 33.93
N SER A 973 -14.95 29.40 32.92
CA SER A 973 -15.84 30.57 32.97
C SER A 973 -17.16 30.26 32.26
N GLY A 974 -18.30 30.66 32.81
CA GLY A 974 -19.58 30.34 32.19
C GLY A 974 -20.79 30.96 32.87
N ARG A 975 -21.95 30.74 32.26
CA ARG A 975 -23.24 31.21 32.75
C ARG A 975 -24.33 30.20 32.43
N VAL A 976 -25.12 29.83 33.44
CA VAL A 976 -26.23 28.88 33.34
C VAL A 976 -27.48 29.51 33.94
N ASN A 977 -28.53 29.61 33.13
CA ASN A 977 -29.88 29.88 33.59
C ASN A 977 -30.56 28.53 33.86
N ALA A 978 -31.03 28.31 35.08
CA ALA A 978 -31.76 27.10 35.48
C ALA A 978 -33.20 27.43 35.89
N GLU A 979 -34.13 26.54 35.55
CA GLU A 979 -35.57 26.63 35.80
C GLU A 979 -36.07 25.30 36.37
N LEU A 980 -36.79 25.33 37.50
CA LEU A 980 -37.40 24.17 38.14
C LEU A 980 -38.84 24.51 38.53
N ARG A 981 -39.81 24.03 37.76
CA ARG A 981 -41.23 24.46 37.81
C ARG A 981 -41.34 26.00 37.71
N ASN A 982 -41.53 26.67 38.85
CA ASN A 982 -41.71 28.13 38.94
C ASN A 982 -40.45 28.85 39.47
N LEU A 983 -39.44 28.11 39.95
CA LEU A 983 -38.18 28.67 40.43
C LEU A 983 -37.24 28.91 39.26
N ARG A 984 -36.63 30.09 39.19
CA ARG A 984 -35.64 30.48 38.18
C ARG A 984 -34.42 31.09 38.86
N GLY A 985 -33.23 30.81 38.31
CA GLY A 985 -31.98 31.41 38.76
C GLY A 985 -30.95 31.44 37.65
N THR A 986 -30.22 32.55 37.54
CA THR A 986 -28.97 32.62 36.80
C THR A 986 -27.84 32.28 37.75
N TYR A 987 -26.83 31.57 37.24
CA TYR A 987 -25.62 31.21 37.95
C TYR A 987 -24.41 31.45 37.04
N TYR A 988 -23.30 31.81 37.66
CA TYR A 988 -21.99 31.94 37.02
C TYR A 988 -21.13 30.75 37.42
N ILE A 989 -20.50 30.13 36.42
CA ILE A 989 -19.50 29.09 36.62
C ILE A 989 -18.12 29.74 36.55
N GLY A 990 -17.26 29.42 37.51
CA GLY A 990 -15.90 29.93 37.65
C GLY A 990 -14.94 28.84 38.12
N GLY A 991 -13.71 29.24 38.50
CA GLY A 991 -12.70 28.33 39.05
C GLY A 991 -11.85 27.68 37.96
N THR A 992 -11.58 26.39 38.10
CA THR A 992 -10.80 25.59 37.13
C THR A 992 -11.57 24.35 36.70
N LEU A 993 -11.08 23.63 35.70
CA LEU A 993 -11.66 22.35 35.29
C LEU A 993 -11.62 21.28 36.39
N ASN A 994 -10.71 21.39 37.37
CA ASN A 994 -10.57 20.44 38.49
C ASN A 994 -11.22 20.92 39.80
N ASP A 995 -11.31 22.24 40.02
CA ASP A 995 -12.14 22.89 41.06
C ASP A 995 -13.14 23.83 40.40
N PRO A 996 -14.23 23.30 39.81
CA PRO A 996 -15.29 24.11 39.23
C PRO A 996 -16.16 24.70 40.33
N GLN A 997 -16.39 26.02 40.30
CA GLN A 997 -17.17 26.73 41.31
C GLN A 997 -18.45 27.33 40.71
N LEU A 998 -19.58 27.20 41.42
CA LEU A 998 -20.87 27.79 41.04
C LEU A 998 -21.18 28.97 41.96
N ARG A 999 -21.52 30.13 41.40
CA ARG A 999 -21.98 31.32 42.13
C ARG A 999 -23.30 31.80 41.53
N ARG A 1000 -24.08 32.57 42.27
CA ARG A 1000 -25.37 33.12 41.86
C ARG A 1000 -25.23 34.60 41.51
#